data_AF-A0A6N7US87-F1
#
_entry.id   AF-A0A6N7US87-F1
#
_cell.length_a   1.000
_cell.length_b   1.000
_cell.length_c   1.000
_cell.angle_alpha   90.00
_cell.angle_beta   90.00
_cell.angle_gamma   90.00
#
_symmetry.space_group_name_H-M   'P 1'
#
loop_
_entity.id
_entity.type
_entity.pdbx_description
1 polymer ?
#
loop_
_entity_poly.entity_id
_entity_poly.type
_entity_poly.pdbx_seq_one_letter_code
_entity_poly.pdbx_strand_id
1 'polypeptide(L)'
;MKQLKNDILEQWLNIEFTSVAHKMGLINADRVVSYNETLIYNSVRCLDYESIMIASPDVNYIITVIGLMWEHINFEEYDLRKIIVKFLSRIGYPTSAIICDENFDRANCKFTVLDSYIDEITTTINQLNNEVNIGNRKYLLTNFQKKIWDSMDNDKILGISAPTSAGKSFVILLKIVNRLRTENIDIVYIVPTLSLLNQVMEDFNRELKANGVENYWITNSFDGKQVKDRKNIYVMTQEKAIAAFDNFDEAFSKKLILVADEIQNIERIEEDSDQRAKILFDTLVEFRYKDNVDKIIISGPRIEEIDKVGESIFGTETIDHTTNISPVLNLTYSIKKKDKRYFLKQYCILTKNPLVIGIENTNLIKCYGKKIYTNDYLEYLSCIVNKIGRNSQNIIFAPTSSTARKIAVALEFPVTKCNLDLVEYYRNSVSENYSLCETLMKGVAYHHGKLPMHVRRTLEVAITNKNVSNVVCTTTLLQGVNLPAQNIFIRNPHLYINKTSEAVELTNYEMANLRGRAGRLLKDYVGRTFVMDEDAFAETEGYEQLELFEDESKELSTGYEQRFQEYKWEIEDALKNDKIVDETMKKYGYIISYIRQSVLRYGKDSKHRMDNVGIKLTQKQVAAIILKLESLTIPKEVCYKNRYWDPFVLEKIYTDFDLTVPKTPSEKGVKNKLDKILKWLRDKEETAFMYKKYIPSLYQNGQSRSIMVSLGLHWANGIKLYDIFNNDRYKGDSGAEKIDETIELLQQTISFNLPLLLKPIYDIKNPDSCFLACMQLGAINNITRAMIEMGIPRETSLYLFEKIFLNFKGNEKSELSEENIREIIKQHYDNLPYWIQVQLNFIK
;
A
#
# COMPACT_ATOMS: atom_id res chain seq x y z
N MET A 1 23.99 -1.53 37.79
CA MET A 1 23.14 -0.91 36.75
C MET A 1 22.50 -1.92 35.82
N LYS A 2 23.24 -2.80 35.14
CA LYS A 2 22.65 -3.79 34.21
C LYS A 2 21.53 -4.63 34.84
N GLN A 3 21.72 -5.13 36.05
CA GLN A 3 20.68 -5.85 36.80
C GLN A 3 19.45 -4.96 37.06
N LEU A 4 19.66 -3.77 37.64
CA LEU A 4 18.58 -2.81 37.88
C LEU A 4 17.78 -2.46 36.60
N LYS A 5 18.44 -2.33 35.44
CA LYS A 5 17.75 -2.12 34.15
C LYS A 5 16.79 -3.27 33.83
N ASN A 6 17.26 -4.51 33.97
CA ASN A 6 16.45 -5.70 33.73
C ASN A 6 15.28 -5.78 34.72
N ASP A 7 15.54 -5.52 36.01
CA ASP A 7 14.51 -5.56 37.05
C ASP A 7 13.40 -4.53 36.81
N ILE A 8 13.76 -3.32 36.33
CA ILE A 8 12.80 -2.27 35.97
C ILE A 8 11.98 -2.68 34.75
N LEU A 9 12.63 -3.22 33.72
CA LEU A 9 11.95 -3.68 32.51
C LEU A 9 10.92 -4.76 32.84
N GLU A 10 11.32 -5.76 33.63
CA GLU A 10 10.44 -6.86 34.04
C GLU A 10 9.24 -6.35 34.85
N GLN A 11 9.46 -5.41 35.78
CA GLN A 11 8.38 -4.81 36.56
C GLN A 11 7.38 -4.04 35.69
N TRP A 12 7.85 -3.17 34.78
CA TRP A 12 6.95 -2.41 33.89
C TRP A 12 6.19 -3.30 32.92
N LEU A 13 6.86 -4.31 32.34
CA LEU A 13 6.19 -5.28 31.47
C LEU A 13 5.12 -6.07 32.23
N ASN A 14 5.38 -6.46 33.48
CA ASN A 14 4.40 -7.17 34.31
C ASN A 14 3.19 -6.30 34.69
N ILE A 15 3.40 -5.01 34.97
CA ILE A 15 2.32 -4.03 35.20
C ILE A 15 1.43 -3.93 33.96
N GLU A 16 2.03 -3.70 32.80
CA GLU A 16 1.31 -3.66 31.51
C GLU A 16 0.60 -4.97 31.21
N PHE A 17 1.26 -6.11 31.46
CA PHE A 17 0.72 -7.43 31.19
C PHE A 17 -0.52 -7.73 32.02
N THR A 18 -0.45 -7.53 33.33
CA THR A 18 -1.57 -7.78 34.26
C THR A 18 -2.70 -6.77 34.08
N SER A 19 -2.38 -5.51 33.81
CA SER A 19 -3.37 -4.47 33.47
C SER A 19 -4.17 -4.84 32.21
N VAL A 20 -3.49 -5.25 31.14
CA VAL A 20 -4.15 -5.69 29.89
C VAL A 20 -4.95 -6.98 30.11
N ALA A 21 -4.40 -7.97 30.81
CA ALA A 21 -5.10 -9.22 31.12
C ALA A 21 -6.40 -8.97 31.92
N HIS A 22 -6.37 -8.05 32.88
CA HIS A 22 -7.55 -7.64 33.64
C HIS A 22 -8.53 -6.83 32.79
N LYS A 23 -8.06 -5.89 31.96
CA LYS A 23 -8.91 -5.17 31.00
C LYS A 23 -9.63 -6.13 30.06
N MET A 24 -8.98 -7.19 29.58
CA MET A 24 -9.63 -8.27 28.81
C MET A 24 -10.69 -9.05 29.61
N GLY A 25 -10.65 -8.99 30.93
CA GLY A 25 -11.46 -9.78 31.85
C GLY A 25 -11.01 -11.23 31.97
N LEU A 26 -9.74 -11.52 31.68
CA LEU A 26 -9.17 -12.88 31.74
C LEU A 26 -8.70 -13.27 33.14
N ILE A 27 -8.34 -12.28 33.96
CA ILE A 27 -7.90 -12.44 35.36
C ILE A 27 -8.70 -11.52 36.27
N ASN A 28 -8.67 -11.81 37.57
CA ASN A 28 -9.28 -10.98 38.61
C ASN A 28 -8.41 -9.76 38.98
N ALA A 29 -9.03 -8.75 39.60
CA ALA A 29 -8.40 -7.48 39.94
C ALA A 29 -7.26 -7.59 40.96
N ASP A 30 -7.30 -8.61 41.85
CA ASP A 30 -6.29 -8.87 42.87
C ASP A 30 -4.92 -9.27 42.29
N ARG A 31 -4.89 -9.68 41.01
CA ARG A 31 -3.65 -10.00 40.28
C ARG A 31 -3.07 -8.82 39.51
N VAL A 32 -3.73 -7.67 39.50
CA VAL A 32 -3.22 -6.48 38.82
C VAL A 32 -2.10 -5.89 39.64
N VAL A 33 -0.92 -5.79 39.03
CA VAL A 33 0.25 -5.18 39.65
C VAL A 33 0.24 -3.69 39.33
N SER A 34 0.38 -2.84 40.35
CA SER A 34 0.55 -1.40 40.20
C SER A 34 2.02 -0.99 40.33
N TYR A 35 2.35 0.16 39.77
CA TYR A 35 3.65 0.78 40.00
C TYR A 35 3.72 1.38 41.41
N ASN A 36 4.95 1.62 41.88
CA ASN A 36 5.23 2.41 43.08
C ASN A 36 6.23 3.52 42.76
N GLU A 37 6.40 4.46 43.68
CA GLU A 37 7.27 5.63 43.51
C GLU A 37 8.74 5.23 43.29
N THR A 38 9.21 4.19 43.99
CA THR A 38 10.56 3.64 43.84
C THR A 38 10.84 3.17 42.41
N LEU A 39 9.86 2.54 41.75
CA LEU A 39 9.99 2.10 40.36
C LEU A 39 10.14 3.29 39.42
N ILE A 40 9.38 4.37 39.63
CA ILE A 40 9.49 5.60 38.82
C ILE A 40 10.90 6.21 38.96
N TYR A 41 11.39 6.42 40.19
CA TYR A 41 12.71 6.99 40.39
C TYR A 41 13.83 6.12 39.81
N ASN A 42 13.73 4.81 40.00
CA ASN A 42 14.71 3.87 39.44
C ASN A 42 14.66 3.86 37.91
N SER A 43 13.48 3.97 37.29
CA SER A 43 13.33 4.16 35.85
C SER A 43 14.07 5.40 35.37
N VAL A 44 13.80 6.56 35.97
CA VAL A 44 14.44 7.83 35.59
C VAL A 44 15.96 7.71 35.74
N ARG A 45 16.45 7.09 36.81
CA ARG A 45 17.89 6.84 37.03
C ARG A 45 18.49 5.94 35.96
N CYS A 46 17.80 4.88 35.54
CA CYS A 46 18.27 4.00 34.48
C CYS A 46 18.24 4.68 33.11
N LEU A 47 17.21 5.47 32.81
CA LEU A 47 17.11 6.26 31.59
C LEU A 47 18.22 7.32 31.49
N ASP A 48 18.51 8.02 32.59
CA ASP A 48 19.58 9.01 32.63
C ASP A 48 20.96 8.36 32.48
N TYR A 49 21.20 7.24 33.18
CA TYR A 49 22.43 6.46 33.03
C TYR A 49 22.62 5.96 31.60
N GLU A 50 21.57 5.38 30.99
CA GLU A 50 21.65 4.84 29.64
C GLU A 50 21.88 5.94 28.60
N SER A 51 21.18 7.08 28.73
CA SER A 51 21.26 8.17 27.75
C SER A 51 22.52 9.04 27.84
N ILE A 52 23.27 8.98 28.96
CA ILE A 52 24.49 9.78 29.16
C ILE A 52 25.75 8.91 29.24
N MET A 53 25.76 7.88 30.09
CA MET A 53 26.99 7.19 30.48
C MET A 53 27.42 6.12 29.49
N ILE A 54 26.52 5.69 28.60
CA ILE A 54 26.77 4.63 27.63
C ILE A 54 27.03 5.26 26.26
N ALA A 55 28.18 4.93 25.66
CA ALA A 55 28.58 5.47 24.35
C ALA A 55 27.61 5.10 23.22
N SER A 56 26.97 3.93 23.30
CA SER A 56 25.93 3.47 22.38
C SER A 56 24.70 3.04 23.18
N PRO A 57 23.76 3.96 23.47
CA PRO A 57 22.61 3.69 24.32
C PRO A 57 21.69 2.63 23.70
N ASP A 58 21.10 1.78 24.54
CA ASP A 58 20.01 0.90 24.12
C ASP A 58 18.72 1.71 23.92
N VAL A 59 18.52 2.15 22.68
CA VAL A 59 17.36 2.93 22.25
C VAL A 59 16.05 2.17 22.48
N ASN A 60 16.03 0.86 22.22
CA ASN A 60 14.83 0.05 22.40
C ASN A 60 14.42 0.00 23.88
N TYR A 61 15.39 -0.15 24.79
CA TYR A 61 15.16 -0.06 26.24
C TYR A 61 14.53 1.29 26.64
N ILE A 62 15.11 2.40 26.16
CA ILE A 62 14.63 3.74 26.50
C ILE A 62 13.19 3.97 25.99
N ILE A 63 12.92 3.64 24.73
CA ILE A 63 11.58 3.76 24.14
C ILE A 63 10.57 2.88 24.89
N THR A 64 10.96 1.65 25.25
CA THR A 64 10.10 0.70 25.97
C THR A 64 9.71 1.24 27.34
N VAL A 65 10.70 1.67 28.14
CA VAL A 65 10.43 2.19 29.49
C VAL A 65 9.61 3.48 29.42
N ILE A 66 9.92 4.40 28.49
CA ILE A 66 9.13 5.63 28.29
C ILE A 66 7.69 5.30 27.89
N GLY A 67 7.49 4.38 26.96
CA GLY A 67 6.15 3.99 26.52
C GLY A 67 5.31 3.36 27.63
N LEU A 68 5.92 2.48 28.45
CA LEU A 68 5.26 1.87 29.60
C LEU A 68 4.96 2.90 30.71
N MET A 69 5.90 3.81 30.99
CA MET A 69 5.68 4.91 31.93
C MET A 69 4.54 5.82 31.46
N TRP A 70 4.53 6.20 30.18
CA TRP A 70 3.47 7.03 29.59
C TRP A 70 2.10 6.39 29.67
N GLU A 71 2.03 5.07 29.52
CA GLU A 71 0.75 4.35 29.53
C GLU A 71 0.14 4.22 30.93
N HIS A 72 0.96 4.03 31.96
CA HIS A 72 0.48 3.64 33.29
C HIS A 72 0.54 4.75 34.34
N ILE A 73 1.48 5.69 34.23
CA ILE A 73 1.66 6.72 35.26
C ILE A 73 0.49 7.70 35.22
N ASN A 74 -0.02 8.05 36.39
CA ASN A 74 -1.03 9.08 36.56
C ASN A 74 -0.44 10.48 36.26
N PHE A 75 -0.88 11.10 35.16
CA PHE A 75 -0.47 12.45 34.76
C PHE A 75 -1.01 13.56 35.68
N GLU A 76 -2.00 13.28 36.53
CA GLU A 76 -2.43 14.23 37.57
C GLU A 76 -1.40 14.35 38.71
N GLU A 77 -0.55 13.33 38.89
CA GLU A 77 0.45 13.26 39.95
C GLU A 77 1.87 13.59 39.45
N TYR A 78 2.23 13.14 38.24
CA TYR A 78 3.59 13.26 37.71
C TYR A 78 3.62 13.90 36.32
N ASP A 79 4.41 14.96 36.15
CA ASP A 79 4.71 15.53 34.84
C ASP A 79 5.89 14.81 34.17
N LEU A 80 5.57 13.82 33.33
CA LEU A 80 6.58 13.07 32.57
C LEU A 80 7.15 13.84 31.38
N ARG A 81 6.49 14.91 30.89
CA ARG A 81 6.90 15.61 29.67
C ARG A 81 8.36 16.04 29.74
N LYS A 82 8.74 16.68 30.85
CA LYS A 82 10.07 17.26 31.05
C LYS A 82 11.18 16.21 30.97
N ILE A 83 10.89 15.00 31.45
CA ILE A 83 11.81 13.87 31.45
C ILE A 83 11.89 13.24 30.05
N ILE A 84 10.74 13.03 29.43
CA ILE A 84 10.64 12.39 28.11
C ILE A 84 11.30 13.26 27.03
N VAL A 85 11.02 14.57 27.00
CA VAL A 85 11.63 15.52 26.05
C VAL A 85 13.15 15.46 26.13
N LYS A 86 13.68 15.47 27.35
CA LYS A 86 15.13 15.41 27.62
C LYS A 86 15.75 14.10 27.12
N PHE A 87 15.20 12.95 27.52
CA PHE A 87 15.78 11.66 27.18
C PHE A 87 15.68 11.33 25.68
N LEU A 88 14.50 11.54 25.08
CA LEU A 88 14.31 11.29 23.65
C LEU A 88 15.15 12.22 22.79
N SER A 89 15.31 13.50 23.17
CA SER A 89 16.21 14.41 22.45
C SER A 89 17.66 13.93 22.50
N ARG A 90 18.14 13.45 23.65
CA ARG A 90 19.53 12.94 23.81
C ARG A 90 19.85 11.74 22.92
N ILE A 91 18.92 10.80 22.80
CA ILE A 91 19.12 9.61 21.95
C ILE A 91 18.78 9.85 20.48
N GLY A 92 18.43 11.08 20.10
CA GLY A 92 18.14 11.45 18.72
C GLY A 92 16.77 11.00 18.22
N TYR A 93 15.78 10.94 19.11
CA TYR A 93 14.36 10.78 18.78
C TYR A 93 13.52 11.98 19.22
N PRO A 94 13.95 13.24 18.95
CA PRO A 94 13.22 14.40 19.42
C PRO A 94 11.83 14.52 18.77
N THR A 95 11.59 13.91 17.61
CA THR A 95 10.25 13.82 17.02
C THR A 95 9.26 13.05 17.90
N SER A 96 9.68 11.94 18.50
CA SER A 96 8.84 11.18 19.42
C SER A 96 8.49 11.98 20.68
N ALA A 97 9.37 12.90 21.12
CA ALA A 97 9.08 13.79 22.24
C ALA A 97 7.94 14.78 21.98
N ILE A 98 7.63 15.10 20.72
CA ILE A 98 6.53 16.02 20.38
C ILE A 98 5.19 15.50 20.93
N ILE A 99 5.04 14.18 21.09
CA ILE A 99 3.81 13.54 21.58
C ILE A 99 3.44 14.04 22.98
N CYS A 100 4.42 14.27 23.86
CA CYS A 100 4.15 14.68 25.24
C CYS A 100 4.08 16.20 25.45
N ASP A 101 4.32 17.02 24.42
CA ASP A 101 4.29 18.49 24.51
C ASP A 101 3.19 19.07 23.63
N GLU A 102 1.99 19.22 24.20
CA GLU A 102 0.83 19.76 23.49
C GLU A 102 1.03 21.17 22.95
N ASN A 103 1.91 21.95 23.59
CA ASN A 103 2.22 23.34 23.25
C ASN A 103 3.50 23.49 22.41
N PHE A 104 4.03 22.39 21.86
CA PHE A 104 5.19 22.41 20.96
C PHE A 104 4.99 23.39 19.80
N ASP A 105 5.91 24.34 19.66
CA ASP A 105 5.93 25.29 18.55
C ASP A 105 6.38 24.58 17.27
N ARG A 106 5.40 24.13 16.49
CA ARG A 106 5.62 23.46 15.21
C ARG A 106 6.30 24.33 14.16
N ALA A 107 6.18 25.65 14.24
CA ALA A 107 6.75 26.56 13.24
C ALA A 107 8.27 26.71 13.44
N ASN A 108 8.71 26.79 14.70
CA ASN A 108 10.12 26.97 15.05
C ASN A 108 10.80 25.69 15.58
N CYS A 109 10.08 24.57 15.63
CA CYS A 109 10.50 23.30 16.22
C CYS A 109 10.99 23.43 17.68
N LYS A 110 10.28 24.20 18.50
CA LYS A 110 10.66 24.44 19.90
C LYS A 110 9.70 23.78 20.88
N PHE A 111 10.27 23.11 21.87
CA PHE A 111 9.53 22.59 23.01
C PHE A 111 9.18 23.69 24.00
N THR A 112 8.10 23.47 24.74
CA THR A 112 7.72 24.33 25.86
C THR A 112 8.82 24.29 26.93
N VAL A 113 9.07 25.43 27.55
CA VAL A 113 10.17 25.64 28.52
C VAL A 113 10.28 24.50 29.55
N LEU A 114 11.51 24.11 29.84
CA LEU A 114 11.87 23.12 30.86
C LEU A 114 12.26 23.84 32.17
N ASP A 115 12.16 23.14 33.32
CA ASP A 115 12.41 23.77 34.64
C ASP A 115 13.88 24.14 34.90
N SER A 116 14.81 23.64 34.07
CA SER A 116 16.25 23.82 34.22
C SER A 116 16.84 24.41 32.95
N TYR A 117 17.54 25.54 33.08
CA TYR A 117 18.28 26.16 31.97
C TYR A 117 19.32 25.21 31.37
N ILE A 118 19.94 24.34 32.19
CA ILE A 118 20.90 23.35 31.69
C ILE A 118 20.18 22.30 30.83
N ASP A 119 19.00 21.85 31.27
CA ASP A 119 18.21 20.89 30.49
C ASP A 119 17.68 21.52 29.21
N GLU A 120 17.29 22.80 29.24
CA GLU A 120 16.87 23.55 28.07
C GLU A 120 18.03 23.71 27.06
N ILE A 121 19.21 24.12 27.52
CA ILE A 121 20.41 24.26 26.67
C ILE A 121 20.79 22.91 26.06
N THR A 122 20.91 21.86 26.88
CA THR A 122 21.34 20.54 26.40
C THR A 122 20.32 19.92 25.44
N THR A 123 19.03 20.05 25.74
CA THR A 123 17.93 19.62 24.86
C THR A 123 17.97 20.35 23.53
N THR A 124 18.18 21.68 23.56
CA THR A 124 18.30 22.50 22.34
C THR A 124 19.50 22.10 21.51
N ILE A 125 20.67 21.88 22.12
CA ILE A 125 21.88 21.42 21.40
C ILE A 125 21.63 20.08 20.70
N ASN A 126 21.00 19.13 21.40
CA ASN A 126 20.68 17.82 20.82
C ASN A 126 19.68 17.92 19.66
N GLN A 127 18.72 18.86 19.76
CA GLN A 127 17.75 19.13 18.70
C GLN A 127 18.40 19.74 17.46
N LEU A 128 19.34 20.68 17.63
CA LEU A 128 20.05 21.30 16.52
C LEU A 128 20.76 20.29 15.62
N ASN A 129 21.24 19.17 16.17
CA ASN A 129 21.85 18.09 15.38
C ASN A 129 20.85 17.39 14.42
N ASN A 130 19.56 17.46 14.74
CA ASN A 130 18.48 16.80 14.02
C ASN A 130 17.49 17.78 13.36
N GLU A 131 17.75 19.07 13.47
CA GLU A 131 16.96 20.12 12.84
C GLU A 131 17.44 20.31 11.39
N VAL A 132 16.50 20.39 10.47
CA VAL A 132 16.76 20.75 9.07
C VAL A 132 15.88 21.93 8.66
N ASN A 133 16.42 22.77 7.77
CA ASN A 133 15.74 23.96 7.29
C ASN A 133 15.33 23.76 5.83
N ILE A 134 14.06 24.09 5.53
CA ILE A 134 13.53 24.16 4.17
C ILE A 134 13.02 25.57 3.96
N GLY A 135 13.86 26.42 3.37
CA GLY A 135 13.67 27.87 3.39
C GLY A 135 13.54 28.40 4.82
N ASN A 136 12.39 28.97 5.14
CA ASN A 136 12.14 29.61 6.44
C ASN A 136 11.47 28.67 7.47
N ARG A 137 11.16 27.42 7.09
CA ARG A 137 10.55 26.44 7.99
C ARG A 137 11.59 25.48 8.53
N LYS A 138 11.46 25.20 9.82
CA LYS A 138 12.23 24.18 10.53
C LYS A 138 11.48 22.87 10.54
N TYR A 139 12.22 21.78 10.42
CA TYR A 139 11.72 20.42 10.58
C TYR A 139 12.65 19.68 11.53
N LEU A 140 12.05 18.91 12.42
CA LEU A 140 12.77 18.09 13.38
C LEU A 140 12.73 16.63 12.92
N LEU A 141 13.89 15.99 12.87
CA LEU A 141 14.05 14.61 12.40
C LEU A 141 14.51 13.69 13.54
N THR A 142 14.43 12.38 13.34
CA THR A 142 15.23 11.43 14.15
C THR A 142 16.67 11.38 13.63
N ASN A 143 17.61 10.86 14.42
CA ASN A 143 18.99 10.60 13.99
C ASN A 143 19.00 9.74 12.71
N PHE A 144 18.13 8.73 12.62
CA PHE A 144 18.01 7.88 11.44
C PHE A 144 17.54 8.68 10.21
N GLN A 145 16.49 9.49 10.36
CA GLN A 145 16.01 10.36 9.30
C GLN A 145 17.08 11.39 8.88
N LYS A 146 17.82 11.97 9.84
CA LYS A 146 18.90 12.92 9.55
C LYS A 146 20.03 12.29 8.73
N LYS A 147 20.41 11.04 9.02
CA LYS A 147 21.39 10.29 8.20
C LYS A 147 20.94 10.11 6.76
N ILE A 148 19.67 9.74 6.55
CA ILE A 148 19.07 9.65 5.20
C ILE A 148 19.14 11.02 4.51
N TRP A 149 18.70 12.08 5.21
CA TRP A 149 18.71 13.44 4.69
C TRP A 149 20.10 13.88 4.18
N ASP A 150 21.14 13.56 4.94
CA ASP A 150 22.53 13.92 4.60
C ASP A 150 23.09 13.06 3.46
N SER A 151 22.82 11.75 3.48
CA SER A 151 23.25 10.82 2.40
C SER A 151 22.61 11.16 1.05
N MET A 152 21.38 11.68 1.05
CA MET A 152 20.72 12.12 -0.18
C MET A 152 21.48 13.23 -0.93
N ASP A 153 22.36 13.99 -0.26
CA ASP A 153 23.24 14.98 -0.93
C ASP A 153 24.46 14.34 -1.57
N ASN A 154 25.01 13.27 -0.99
CA ASN A 154 26.32 12.75 -1.34
C ASN A 154 26.27 11.53 -2.27
N ASP A 155 25.27 10.66 -2.10
CA ASP A 155 25.32 9.30 -2.65
C ASP A 155 24.33 9.10 -3.80
N LYS A 156 24.74 8.53 -4.93
CA LYS A 156 23.86 8.42 -6.11
C LYS A 156 22.66 7.50 -5.88
N ILE A 157 22.85 6.38 -5.19
CA ILE A 157 21.81 5.37 -4.93
C ILE A 157 21.74 5.10 -3.42
N LEU A 158 20.54 5.21 -2.86
CA LEU A 158 20.26 4.94 -1.45
C LEU A 158 19.26 3.79 -1.31
N GLY A 159 19.61 2.81 -0.48
CA GLY A 159 18.70 1.77 0.01
C GLY A 159 18.26 2.07 1.43
N ILE A 160 16.95 2.18 1.68
CA ILE A 160 16.39 2.52 3.00
C ILE A 160 15.51 1.38 3.49
N SER A 161 15.95 0.68 4.54
CA SER A 161 15.20 -0.42 5.15
C SER A 161 14.90 -0.11 6.61
N ALA A 162 13.61 0.08 6.96
CA ALA A 162 13.23 0.39 8.33
C ALA A 162 11.78 0.00 8.64
N PRO A 163 11.39 -0.25 9.90
CA PRO A 163 10.00 -0.41 10.29
C PRO A 163 9.08 0.67 9.71
N THR A 164 7.82 0.31 9.47
CA THR A 164 6.80 1.23 8.94
C THR A 164 6.68 2.51 9.76
N SER A 165 6.83 2.42 11.08
CA SER A 165 6.78 3.54 12.03
C SER A 165 7.97 4.49 11.96
N ALA A 166 9.07 4.18 11.25
CA ALA A 166 10.29 5.00 11.22
C ALA A 166 10.17 6.31 10.41
N GLY A 167 9.11 6.48 9.62
CA GLY A 167 8.86 7.71 8.86
C GLY A 167 9.79 7.92 7.64
N LYS A 168 10.11 6.85 6.91
CA LYS A 168 10.95 6.87 5.69
C LYS A 168 10.42 7.86 4.63
N SER A 169 9.16 7.72 4.24
CA SER A 169 8.55 8.54 3.18
C SER A 169 8.49 10.03 3.56
N PHE A 170 8.41 10.35 4.86
CA PHE A 170 8.42 11.74 5.34
C PHE A 170 9.76 12.44 5.04
N VAL A 171 10.90 11.81 5.37
CA VAL A 171 12.20 12.44 5.12
C VAL A 171 12.52 12.53 3.62
N ILE A 172 12.15 11.51 2.83
CA ILE A 172 12.31 11.52 1.37
C ILE A 172 11.53 12.70 0.77
N LEU A 173 10.27 12.87 1.15
CA LEU A 173 9.42 13.97 0.72
C LEU A 173 10.04 15.33 1.03
N LEU A 174 10.44 15.55 2.29
CA LEU A 174 11.02 16.81 2.71
C LEU A 174 12.29 17.16 1.93
N LYS A 175 13.18 16.17 1.70
CA LYS A 175 14.41 16.41 0.96
C LYS A 175 14.15 16.74 -0.50
N ILE A 176 13.19 16.07 -1.13
CA ILE A 176 12.75 16.38 -2.50
C ILE A 176 12.19 17.80 -2.56
N VAL A 177 11.31 18.18 -1.63
CA VAL A 177 10.77 19.55 -1.55
C VAL A 177 11.90 20.56 -1.41
N ASN A 178 12.91 20.29 -0.59
CA ASN A 178 14.08 21.16 -0.46
C ASN A 178 14.84 21.34 -1.79
N ARG A 179 15.12 20.26 -2.51
CA ARG A 179 15.80 20.33 -3.82
C ARG A 179 14.96 21.06 -4.87
N LEU A 180 13.64 20.82 -4.90
CA LEU A 180 12.72 21.51 -5.80
C LEU A 180 12.60 23.02 -5.55
N ARG A 181 13.08 23.54 -4.42
CA ARG A 181 13.19 25.00 -4.22
C ARG A 181 14.29 25.62 -5.07
N THR A 182 15.41 24.92 -5.20
CA THR A 182 16.64 25.45 -5.81
C THR A 182 16.90 24.90 -7.19
N GLU A 183 16.32 23.75 -7.54
CA GLU A 183 16.58 23.02 -8.78
C GLU A 183 15.30 22.88 -9.62
N ASN A 184 15.48 22.90 -10.95
CA ASN A 184 14.45 22.53 -11.92
C ASN A 184 14.67 21.08 -12.36
N ILE A 185 14.23 20.15 -11.52
CA ILE A 185 14.37 18.70 -11.72
C ILE A 185 13.00 18.03 -11.73
N ASP A 186 12.92 16.92 -12.42
CA ASP A 186 11.72 16.07 -12.42
C ASP A 186 11.84 15.00 -11.33
N ILE A 187 10.70 14.56 -10.79
CA ILE A 187 10.61 13.52 -9.78
C ILE A 187 9.76 12.40 -10.34
N VAL A 188 10.26 11.16 -10.30
CA VAL A 188 9.45 9.96 -10.56
C VAL A 188 9.32 9.19 -9.25
N TYR A 189 8.12 9.18 -8.68
CA TYR A 189 7.80 8.48 -7.44
C TYR A 189 6.89 7.29 -7.77
N ILE A 190 7.43 6.07 -7.68
CA ILE A 190 6.73 4.83 -7.95
C ILE A 190 6.16 4.25 -6.65
N VAL A 191 4.87 3.91 -6.67
CA VAL A 191 4.15 3.29 -5.55
C VAL A 191 3.28 2.12 -6.01
N PRO A 192 3.09 1.08 -5.19
CA PRO A 192 2.37 -0.13 -5.59
C PRO A 192 0.86 0.02 -5.65
N THR A 193 0.24 1.06 -5.10
CA THR A 193 -1.23 1.15 -5.07
C THR A 193 -1.74 2.55 -5.37
N LEU A 194 -2.97 2.63 -5.91
CA LEU A 194 -3.67 3.89 -6.13
C LEU A 194 -3.95 4.65 -4.82
N SER A 195 -4.15 3.94 -3.71
CA SER A 195 -4.32 4.56 -2.39
C SER A 195 -3.05 5.30 -1.98
N LEU A 196 -1.89 4.64 -2.05
CA LEU A 196 -0.62 5.27 -1.70
C LEU A 196 -0.25 6.39 -2.67
N LEU A 197 -0.58 6.24 -3.96
CA LEU A 197 -0.40 7.29 -4.97
C LEU A 197 -1.11 8.58 -4.58
N ASN A 198 -2.38 8.49 -4.20
CA ASN A 198 -3.15 9.67 -3.80
C ASN A 198 -2.58 10.30 -2.52
N GLN A 199 -2.19 9.47 -1.54
CA GLN A 199 -1.58 9.96 -0.29
C GLN A 199 -0.29 10.72 -0.59
N VAL A 200 0.60 10.16 -1.41
CA VAL A 200 1.87 10.81 -1.78
C VAL A 200 1.61 12.11 -2.54
N MET A 201 0.64 12.15 -3.47
CA MET A 201 0.27 13.40 -4.16
C MET A 201 -0.27 14.47 -3.20
N GLU A 202 -1.07 14.09 -2.21
CA GLU A 202 -1.57 15.00 -1.16
C GLU A 202 -0.44 15.53 -0.29
N ASP A 203 0.47 14.66 0.12
CA ASP A 203 1.64 15.01 0.93
C ASP A 203 2.57 15.98 0.17
N PHE A 204 2.86 15.72 -1.11
CA PHE A 204 3.59 16.66 -1.97
C PHE A 204 2.88 18.00 -2.09
N ASN A 205 1.58 18.01 -2.41
CA ASN A 205 0.82 19.27 -2.53
C ASN A 205 0.89 20.10 -1.25
N ARG A 206 0.71 19.45 -0.09
CA ARG A 206 0.76 20.12 1.21
C ARG A 206 2.14 20.71 1.48
N GLU A 207 3.21 19.91 1.34
CA GLU A 207 4.56 20.35 1.69
C GLU A 207 5.14 21.35 0.69
N LEU A 208 4.84 21.25 -0.61
CA LEU A 208 5.27 22.23 -1.63
C LEU A 208 4.66 23.61 -1.35
N LYS A 209 3.35 23.67 -1.07
CA LYS A 209 2.65 24.92 -0.72
C LYS A 209 3.17 25.49 0.59
N ALA A 210 3.30 24.65 1.61
CA ALA A 210 3.84 25.03 2.91
C ALA A 210 5.22 25.69 2.80
N ASN A 211 6.06 25.20 1.88
CA ASN A 211 7.43 25.68 1.69
C ASN A 211 7.57 26.72 0.57
N GLY A 212 6.48 27.17 -0.06
CA GLY A 212 6.52 28.20 -1.10
C GLY A 212 7.27 27.76 -2.37
N VAL A 213 7.17 26.48 -2.76
CA VAL A 213 7.69 26.02 -4.05
C VAL A 213 6.73 26.47 -5.14
N GLU A 214 7.22 27.21 -6.11
CA GLU A 214 6.45 27.68 -7.26
C GLU A 214 6.80 26.91 -8.54
N ASN A 215 5.93 27.04 -9.55
CA ASN A 215 6.10 26.52 -10.91
C ASN A 215 6.31 24.99 -10.96
N TYR A 216 5.51 24.25 -10.18
CA TYR A 216 5.52 22.78 -10.15
C TYR A 216 4.22 22.20 -10.73
N TRP A 217 4.30 20.95 -11.16
CA TRP A 217 3.16 20.19 -11.65
C TRP A 217 3.18 18.78 -11.08
N ILE A 218 2.11 18.36 -10.39
CA ILE A 218 1.97 16.99 -9.88
C ILE A 218 0.99 16.24 -10.76
N THR A 219 1.44 15.14 -11.34
CA THR A 219 0.63 14.28 -12.20
C THR A 219 0.87 12.82 -11.89
N ASN A 220 -0.08 11.98 -12.25
CA ASN A 220 0.04 10.53 -12.15
C ASN A 220 0.22 9.84 -13.51
N SER A 221 0.35 10.61 -14.59
CA SER A 221 0.51 10.14 -15.96
C SER A 221 1.70 10.82 -16.62
N PHE A 222 2.23 10.17 -17.65
CA PHE A 222 3.26 10.75 -18.51
C PHE A 222 2.61 11.19 -19.82
N ASP A 223 2.77 12.46 -20.18
CA ASP A 223 2.44 13.00 -21.50
C ASP A 223 3.74 13.49 -22.16
N GLY A 224 3.95 13.15 -23.43
CA GLY A 224 5.07 13.64 -24.23
C GLY A 224 5.03 15.17 -24.44
N LYS A 225 3.85 15.80 -24.27
CA LYS A 225 3.69 17.27 -24.19
C LYS A 225 4.02 17.79 -22.79
N GLN A 226 5.16 17.37 -22.24
CA GLN A 226 5.62 17.85 -20.94
C GLN A 226 5.68 19.39 -20.92
N VAL A 227 5.31 19.99 -19.79
CA VAL A 227 5.59 21.41 -19.57
C VAL A 227 7.08 21.55 -19.35
N LYS A 228 7.83 21.80 -20.44
CA LYS A 228 9.30 21.87 -20.46
C LYS A 228 9.86 22.86 -19.43
N ASP A 229 9.08 23.85 -19.00
CA ASP A 229 9.53 24.88 -18.08
C ASP A 229 9.08 24.68 -16.62
N ARG A 230 8.28 23.65 -16.30
CA ARG A 230 7.83 23.34 -14.92
C ARG A 230 8.67 22.24 -14.27
N LYS A 231 8.66 22.21 -12.94
CA LYS A 231 9.14 21.08 -12.13
C LYS A 231 8.08 19.99 -12.14
N ASN A 232 8.31 18.85 -12.79
CA ASN A 232 7.30 17.81 -12.90
C ASN A 232 7.49 16.75 -11.81
N ILE A 233 6.40 16.42 -11.12
CA ILE A 233 6.37 15.40 -10.06
C ILE A 233 5.38 14.33 -10.50
N TYR A 234 5.95 13.24 -11.01
CA TYR A 234 5.24 12.07 -11.50
C TYR A 234 5.04 11.07 -10.35
N VAL A 235 3.86 11.03 -9.75
CA VAL A 235 3.51 10.02 -8.73
C VAL A 235 2.67 8.93 -9.40
N MET A 236 3.27 7.78 -9.65
CA MET A 236 2.72 6.78 -10.57
C MET A 236 2.78 5.37 -10.01
N THR A 237 1.87 4.52 -10.48
CA THR A 237 2.02 3.08 -10.30
C THR A 237 3.04 2.53 -11.29
N GLN A 238 3.56 1.33 -11.04
CA GLN A 238 4.53 0.69 -11.92
C GLN A 238 4.01 0.51 -13.35
N GLU A 239 2.70 0.27 -13.53
CA GLU A 239 2.09 0.10 -14.86
C GLU A 239 2.08 1.41 -15.66
N LYS A 240 1.92 2.55 -15.00
CA LYS A 240 1.97 3.86 -15.66
C LYS A 240 3.41 4.30 -15.94
N ALA A 241 4.34 3.96 -15.04
CA ALA A 241 5.75 4.24 -15.21
C ALA A 241 6.34 3.47 -16.40
N ILE A 242 6.10 2.17 -16.50
CA ILE A 242 6.62 1.34 -17.60
C ILE A 242 6.06 1.76 -18.96
N ALA A 243 4.80 2.21 -19.01
CA ALA A 243 4.13 2.66 -20.24
C ALA A 243 4.74 3.95 -20.78
N ALA A 244 5.37 4.78 -19.94
CA ALA A 244 6.08 5.97 -20.40
C ALA A 244 7.26 5.60 -21.33
N PHE A 245 7.86 4.42 -21.14
CA PHE A 245 8.97 3.89 -21.95
C PHE A 245 8.52 3.20 -23.24
N ASP A 246 7.22 3.22 -23.58
CA ASP A 246 6.75 2.67 -24.86
C ASP A 246 7.24 3.50 -26.06
N ASN A 247 7.56 4.79 -25.83
CA ASN A 247 8.24 5.66 -26.80
C ASN A 247 9.73 5.73 -26.45
N PHE A 248 10.58 5.13 -27.29
CA PHE A 248 11.95 4.74 -26.95
C PHE A 248 12.91 5.86 -26.52
N ASP A 249 12.65 7.13 -26.88
CA ASP A 249 13.65 8.19 -26.73
C ASP A 249 13.24 9.40 -25.84
N GLU A 250 11.97 9.56 -25.48
CA GLU A 250 11.49 10.82 -24.85
C GLU A 250 11.06 10.69 -23.38
N ALA A 251 10.94 9.47 -22.85
CA ALA A 251 10.46 9.24 -21.49
C ALA A 251 11.36 9.93 -20.45
N PHE A 252 10.83 10.86 -19.66
CA PHE A 252 11.56 11.54 -18.58
C PHE A 252 12.94 12.08 -19.01
N SER A 253 12.98 13.01 -19.96
CA SER A 253 14.25 13.49 -20.56
C SER A 253 15.03 14.49 -19.69
N LYS A 254 14.37 15.18 -18.74
CA LYS A 254 15.01 16.12 -17.82
C LYS A 254 15.80 15.39 -16.73
N LYS A 255 16.77 16.09 -16.11
CA LYS A 255 17.44 15.62 -14.89
C LYS A 255 16.38 15.22 -13.85
N LEU A 256 16.46 13.98 -13.33
CA LEU A 256 15.40 13.44 -12.48
C LEU A 256 15.89 12.73 -11.20
N ILE A 257 15.02 12.68 -10.20
CA ILE A 257 15.13 11.82 -9.00
C ILE A 257 14.12 10.68 -9.13
N LEU A 258 14.58 9.45 -8.98
CA LEU A 258 13.74 8.25 -8.91
C LEU A 258 13.55 7.82 -7.46
N VAL A 259 12.30 7.63 -7.05
CA VAL A 259 11.93 7.00 -5.79
C VAL A 259 11.10 5.76 -6.08
N ALA A 260 11.55 4.60 -5.61
CA ALA A 260 10.78 3.36 -5.59
C ALA A 260 10.47 3.00 -4.13
N ASP A 261 9.26 3.32 -3.70
CA ASP A 261 8.80 3.04 -2.34
C ASP A 261 8.06 1.70 -2.29
N GLU A 262 8.06 1.07 -1.12
CA GLU A 262 7.55 -0.30 -0.90
C GLU A 262 8.19 -1.34 -1.86
N ILE A 263 9.52 -1.30 -1.99
CA ILE A 263 10.30 -2.13 -2.92
C ILE A 263 10.15 -3.64 -2.67
N GLN A 264 9.74 -4.07 -1.48
CA GLN A 264 9.47 -5.48 -1.17
C GLN A 264 8.41 -6.12 -2.08
N ASN A 265 7.58 -5.33 -2.77
CA ASN A 265 6.63 -5.85 -3.76
C ASN A 265 7.32 -6.54 -4.96
N ILE A 266 8.64 -6.43 -5.15
CA ILE A 266 9.37 -7.18 -6.18
C ILE A 266 9.55 -8.66 -5.83
N GLU A 267 9.41 -9.07 -4.57
CA GLU A 267 9.67 -10.44 -4.12
C GLU A 267 8.85 -11.50 -4.89
N ARG A 268 7.64 -11.14 -5.32
CA ARG A 268 6.70 -12.05 -5.98
C ARG A 268 7.01 -12.22 -7.47
N ILE A 269 8.20 -11.80 -7.92
CA ILE A 269 8.61 -11.95 -9.31
C ILE A 269 8.63 -13.43 -9.74
N GLU A 270 8.88 -14.33 -8.78
CA GLU A 270 8.86 -15.79 -8.98
C GLU A 270 7.44 -16.37 -9.06
N GLU A 271 6.43 -15.69 -8.53
CA GLU A 271 5.04 -16.14 -8.59
C GLU A 271 4.47 -15.99 -10.00
N ASP A 272 3.86 -17.05 -10.52
CA ASP A 272 3.30 -17.05 -11.88
C ASP A 272 2.14 -16.06 -12.04
N SER A 273 1.38 -15.85 -10.98
CA SER A 273 0.20 -14.97 -10.95
C SER A 273 0.53 -13.50 -10.75
N ASP A 274 1.70 -13.14 -10.22
CA ASP A 274 1.99 -11.74 -9.87
C ASP A 274 2.70 -11.00 -11.01
N GLN A 275 1.89 -10.51 -11.94
CA GLN A 275 2.38 -9.65 -13.02
C GLN A 275 2.90 -8.29 -12.52
N ARG A 276 2.44 -7.82 -11.35
CA ARG A 276 2.75 -6.48 -10.86
C ARG A 276 4.16 -6.37 -10.30
N ALA A 277 4.64 -7.44 -9.65
CA ALA A 277 6.03 -7.56 -9.21
C ALA A 277 7.00 -7.50 -10.42
N LYS A 278 6.69 -8.24 -11.48
CA LYS A 278 7.45 -8.25 -12.75
C LYS A 278 7.48 -6.88 -13.41
N ILE A 279 6.33 -6.19 -13.47
CA ILE A 279 6.24 -4.83 -14.01
C ILE A 279 7.11 -3.86 -13.21
N LEU A 280 7.07 -3.92 -11.87
CA LEU A 280 7.89 -3.06 -11.03
C LEU A 280 9.38 -3.30 -11.29
N PHE A 281 9.83 -4.55 -11.28
CA PHE A 281 11.22 -4.90 -11.59
C PHE A 281 11.66 -4.40 -12.96
N ASP A 282 10.90 -4.71 -14.02
CA ASP A 282 11.18 -4.24 -15.39
C ASP A 282 11.28 -2.71 -15.47
N THR A 283 10.42 -2.00 -14.74
CA THR A 283 10.44 -0.53 -14.68
C THR A 283 11.75 -0.01 -14.11
N LEU A 284 12.21 -0.57 -12.99
CA LEU A 284 13.47 -0.16 -12.37
C LEU A 284 14.67 -0.47 -13.27
N VAL A 285 14.63 -1.60 -13.97
CA VAL A 285 15.64 -1.97 -14.98
C VAL A 285 15.65 -0.98 -16.15
N GLU A 286 14.52 -0.40 -16.59
CA GLU A 286 14.57 0.66 -17.61
C GLU A 286 15.25 1.94 -17.10
N PHE A 287 15.05 2.30 -15.83
CA PHE A 287 15.73 3.43 -15.21
C PHE A 287 17.24 3.21 -15.01
N ARG A 288 17.71 1.96 -14.90
CA ARG A 288 19.16 1.62 -14.88
C ARG A 288 19.90 2.22 -16.07
N TYR A 289 19.27 2.26 -17.25
CA TYR A 289 19.89 2.71 -18.50
C TYR A 289 19.62 4.19 -18.82
N LYS A 290 19.15 4.97 -17.84
CA LYS A 290 18.91 6.41 -17.97
C LYS A 290 20.06 7.21 -17.36
N ASP A 291 20.82 7.90 -18.20
CA ASP A 291 21.97 8.70 -17.77
C ASP A 291 21.60 9.99 -17.01
N ASN A 292 20.36 10.46 -17.18
CA ASN A 292 19.85 11.69 -16.58
C ASN A 292 19.25 11.49 -15.18
N VAL A 293 19.34 10.29 -14.61
CA VAL A 293 18.92 10.00 -13.24
C VAL A 293 20.01 10.43 -12.27
N ASP A 294 19.76 11.53 -11.56
CA ASP A 294 20.70 12.14 -10.61
C ASP A 294 20.74 11.42 -9.27
N LYS A 295 19.60 10.87 -8.85
CA LYS A 295 19.43 10.22 -7.55
C LYS A 295 18.42 9.08 -7.67
N ILE A 296 18.74 7.95 -7.05
CA ILE A 296 17.84 6.78 -6.95
C ILE A 296 17.65 6.45 -5.48
N ILE A 297 16.41 6.27 -5.06
CA ILE A 297 16.04 5.90 -3.70
C ILE A 297 15.14 4.68 -3.77
N ILE A 298 15.56 3.58 -3.16
CA ILE A 298 14.71 2.41 -2.93
C ILE A 298 14.40 2.32 -1.44
N SER A 299 13.12 2.08 -1.11
CA SER A 299 12.63 2.09 0.27
C SER A 299 11.69 0.91 0.51
N GLY A 300 11.82 0.25 1.66
CA GLY A 300 10.88 -0.78 2.11
C GLY A 300 11.04 -1.11 3.60
N PRO A 301 10.17 -1.96 4.17
CA PRO A 301 10.26 -2.39 5.55
C PRO A 301 11.06 -3.68 5.71
N ARG A 302 12.04 -3.70 6.63
CA ARG A 302 12.74 -4.92 7.09
C ARG A 302 13.28 -5.80 5.95
N ILE A 303 13.88 -5.17 4.94
CA ILE A 303 14.55 -5.87 3.84
C ILE A 303 15.99 -6.13 4.25
N GLU A 304 16.47 -7.35 4.03
CA GLU A 304 17.87 -7.73 4.19
C GLU A 304 18.69 -7.27 2.98
N GLU A 305 19.90 -6.78 3.24
CA GLU A 305 20.88 -6.46 2.18
C GLU A 305 20.28 -5.55 1.07
N ILE A 306 19.55 -4.51 1.47
CA ILE A 306 18.89 -3.58 0.54
C ILE A 306 19.89 -2.87 -0.39
N ASP A 307 21.14 -2.73 0.06
CA ASP A 307 22.27 -2.31 -0.77
C ASP A 307 22.50 -3.27 -1.94
N LYS A 308 22.57 -4.58 -1.69
CA LYS A 308 22.75 -5.58 -2.75
C LYS A 308 21.56 -5.63 -3.70
N VAL A 309 20.34 -5.41 -3.18
CA VAL A 309 19.13 -5.29 -4.02
C VAL A 309 19.23 -4.09 -4.96
N GLY A 310 19.68 -2.94 -4.45
CA GLY A 310 19.94 -1.76 -5.28
C GLY A 310 21.05 -1.99 -6.30
N GLU A 311 22.16 -2.60 -5.88
CA GLU A 311 23.30 -2.89 -6.74
C GLU A 311 22.96 -3.87 -7.86
N SER A 312 22.18 -4.92 -7.59
CA SER A 312 21.79 -5.88 -8.62
C SER A 312 20.86 -5.26 -9.67
N ILE A 313 19.92 -4.42 -9.25
CA ILE A 313 18.98 -3.74 -10.14
C ILE A 313 19.70 -2.67 -10.97
N PHE A 314 20.45 -1.77 -10.32
CA PHE A 314 21.02 -0.57 -10.97
C PHE A 314 22.48 -0.72 -11.41
N GLY A 315 23.16 -1.80 -11.03
CA GLY A 315 24.56 -2.07 -11.38
C GLY A 315 25.56 -1.07 -10.81
N THR A 316 25.21 -0.37 -9.73
CA THR A 316 26.06 0.63 -9.06
C THR A 316 25.94 0.44 -7.55
N GLU A 317 27.02 0.69 -6.82
CA GLU A 317 27.04 0.64 -5.35
C GLU A 317 25.89 1.46 -4.76
N THR A 318 25.18 0.83 -3.82
CA THR A 318 24.04 1.42 -3.13
C THR A 318 24.38 1.56 -1.66
N ILE A 319 24.12 2.74 -1.10
CA ILE A 319 24.37 2.99 0.33
C ILE A 319 23.22 2.44 1.16
N ASP A 320 23.54 1.55 2.10
CA ASP A 320 22.60 0.98 3.05
C ASP A 320 22.28 1.95 4.21
N HIS A 321 21.00 2.23 4.39
CA HIS A 321 20.43 2.85 5.59
C HIS A 321 19.39 1.92 6.21
N THR A 322 19.86 0.92 6.94
CA THR A 322 19.01 -0.03 7.66
C THR A 322 18.87 0.31 9.16
N THR A 323 17.67 0.19 9.71
CA THR A 323 17.42 0.18 11.16
C THR A 323 16.29 -0.76 11.52
N ASN A 324 16.44 -1.51 12.62
CA ASN A 324 15.36 -2.33 13.20
C ASN A 324 14.64 -1.62 14.35
N ILE A 325 15.07 -0.40 14.70
CA ILE A 325 14.51 0.33 15.82
C ILE A 325 13.18 0.97 15.41
N SER A 326 12.11 0.63 16.12
CA SER A 326 10.82 1.30 16.01
C SER A 326 10.76 2.45 17.02
N PRO A 327 10.34 3.67 16.63
CA PRO A 327 10.10 4.77 17.55
C PRO A 327 8.86 4.57 18.45
N VAL A 328 8.14 3.46 18.27
CA VAL A 328 6.93 3.06 18.99
C VAL A 328 7.16 1.68 19.59
N LEU A 329 6.84 1.50 20.88
CA LEU A 329 6.87 0.19 21.54
C LEU A 329 5.77 -0.70 20.98
N ASN A 330 6.15 -1.84 20.40
CA ASN A 330 5.20 -2.85 19.94
C ASN A 330 5.14 -4.02 20.93
N LEU A 331 3.95 -4.27 21.49
CA LEU A 331 3.68 -5.41 22.37
C LEU A 331 2.71 -6.36 21.69
N THR A 332 3.00 -7.66 21.77
CA THR A 332 2.10 -8.69 21.25
C THR A 332 1.59 -9.57 22.37
N TYR A 333 0.28 -9.80 22.39
CA TYR A 333 -0.39 -10.68 23.33
C TYR A 333 -0.95 -11.86 22.57
N SER A 334 -0.81 -13.07 23.11
CA SER A 334 -1.43 -14.26 22.52
C SER A 334 -2.18 -15.07 23.55
N ILE A 335 -3.21 -15.77 23.10
CA ILE A 335 -3.88 -16.80 23.88
C ILE A 335 -3.37 -18.15 23.41
N LYS A 336 -2.84 -18.92 24.35
CA LYS A 336 -2.38 -20.30 24.12
C LYS A 336 -3.17 -21.27 24.96
N LYS A 337 -3.51 -22.42 24.39
CA LYS A 337 -4.03 -23.54 25.15
C LYS A 337 -2.91 -24.55 25.40
N LYS A 338 -2.73 -24.95 26.67
CA LYS A 338 -1.86 -26.08 27.03
C LYS A 338 -2.66 -27.03 27.90
N ASP A 339 -2.79 -28.27 27.42
CA ASP A 339 -3.65 -29.31 27.99
C ASP A 339 -5.12 -28.84 28.07
N LYS A 340 -5.62 -28.58 29.29
CA LYS A 340 -6.99 -28.11 29.58
C LYS A 340 -7.04 -26.68 30.12
N ARG A 341 -5.90 -25.97 30.14
CA ARG A 341 -5.80 -24.61 30.67
C ARG A 341 -5.44 -23.63 29.55
N TYR A 342 -5.92 -22.40 29.68
CA TYR A 342 -5.57 -21.32 28.78
C TYR A 342 -4.61 -20.37 29.48
N PHE A 343 -3.67 -19.83 28.71
CA PHE A 343 -2.66 -18.90 29.16
C PHE A 343 -2.69 -17.69 28.24
N LEU A 344 -2.59 -16.51 28.84
CA LEU A 344 -2.24 -15.31 28.09
C LEU A 344 -0.72 -15.22 28.11
N LYS A 345 -0.12 -14.83 26.99
CA LYS A 345 1.30 -14.52 26.89
C LYS A 345 1.51 -13.09 26.40
N GLN A 346 2.60 -12.46 26.81
CA GLN A 346 3.06 -11.17 26.28
C GLN A 346 4.48 -11.31 25.73
N TYR A 347 4.68 -10.82 24.51
CA TYR A 347 5.95 -10.80 23.79
C TYR A 347 6.45 -9.37 23.64
N CYS A 348 7.73 -9.17 23.92
CA CYS A 348 8.46 -7.92 23.78
C CYS A 348 9.85 -8.21 23.20
N ILE A 349 10.33 -7.36 22.30
CA ILE A 349 11.64 -7.53 21.63
C ILE A 349 12.83 -7.56 22.61
N LEU A 350 12.67 -6.98 23.80
CA LEU A 350 13.72 -6.95 24.84
C LEU A 350 13.75 -8.18 25.74
N THR A 351 12.77 -9.08 25.61
CA THR A 351 12.64 -10.29 26.45
C THR A 351 12.80 -11.55 25.61
N LYS A 352 13.69 -12.46 26.02
CA LYS A 352 13.90 -13.74 25.33
C LYS A 352 12.71 -14.70 25.41
N ASN A 353 12.02 -14.70 26.56
CA ASN A 353 10.86 -15.53 26.80
C ASN A 353 9.65 -14.63 27.05
N PRO A 354 8.46 -14.99 26.55
CA PRO A 354 7.25 -14.24 26.85
C PRO A 354 6.89 -14.33 28.33
N LEU A 355 6.30 -13.26 28.85
CA LEU A 355 5.59 -13.32 30.14
C LEU A 355 4.34 -14.18 29.95
N VAL A 356 4.00 -14.98 30.98
CA VAL A 356 2.87 -15.93 30.90
C VAL A 356 2.03 -15.84 32.16
N ILE A 357 0.71 -15.75 31.99
CA ILE A 357 -0.24 -15.82 33.10
C ILE A 357 -1.38 -16.79 32.78
N GLY A 358 -1.79 -17.57 33.77
CA GLY A 358 -2.94 -18.46 33.63
C GLY A 358 -4.24 -17.68 33.59
N ILE A 359 -5.09 -17.96 32.60
CA ILE A 359 -6.41 -17.35 32.45
C ILE A 359 -7.38 -17.99 33.44
N GLU A 360 -8.02 -17.17 34.26
CA GLU A 360 -8.96 -17.60 35.29
C GLU A 360 -10.37 -17.73 34.70
N ASN A 361 -10.78 -16.73 33.91
CA ASN A 361 -12.11 -16.68 33.29
C ASN A 361 -12.16 -17.43 31.95
N THR A 362 -11.82 -18.71 31.96
CA THR A 362 -11.72 -19.54 30.74
C THR A 362 -13.03 -19.66 29.95
N ASN A 363 -14.19 -19.49 30.60
CA ASN A 363 -15.51 -19.51 29.97
C ASN A 363 -15.70 -18.42 28.91
N LEU A 364 -14.91 -17.34 29.00
CA LEU A 364 -14.93 -16.23 28.06
C LEU A 364 -14.32 -16.62 26.70
N ILE A 365 -13.38 -17.56 26.67
CA ILE A 365 -12.73 -18.02 25.43
C ILE A 365 -13.68 -18.96 24.68
N LYS A 366 -14.06 -18.57 23.46
CA LYS A 366 -14.94 -19.36 22.59
C LYS A 366 -14.23 -19.75 21.31
N CYS A 367 -14.49 -20.98 20.85
CA CYS A 367 -14.07 -21.50 19.55
C CYS A 367 -12.55 -21.47 19.27
N TYR A 368 -11.72 -21.57 20.31
CA TYR A 368 -10.27 -21.74 20.19
C TYR A 368 -9.93 -23.02 19.40
N GLY A 369 -8.93 -22.95 18.52
CA GLY A 369 -8.51 -24.02 17.62
C GLY A 369 -9.47 -24.28 16.45
N LYS A 370 -10.58 -23.53 16.36
CA LYS A 370 -11.50 -23.61 15.21
C LYS A 370 -11.12 -22.55 14.17
N LYS A 371 -11.25 -22.86 12.89
CA LYS A 371 -11.02 -21.91 11.79
C LYS A 371 -12.27 -21.07 11.44
N ILE A 372 -13.46 -21.55 11.81
CA ILE A 372 -14.75 -20.95 11.44
C ILE A 372 -15.12 -19.79 12.39
N TYR A 373 -15.59 -18.68 11.82
CA TYR A 373 -16.12 -17.50 12.53
C TYR A 373 -17.61 -17.70 12.86
N THR A 374 -17.88 -18.49 13.90
CA THR A 374 -19.23 -18.72 14.43
C THR A 374 -19.72 -17.54 15.28
N ASN A 375 -21.02 -17.47 15.54
CA ASN A 375 -21.60 -16.44 16.42
C ASN A 375 -20.93 -16.42 17.80
N ASP A 376 -20.69 -17.59 18.43
CA ASP A 376 -19.96 -17.68 19.70
C ASP A 376 -18.57 -17.03 19.65
N TYR A 377 -17.85 -17.19 18.53
CA TYR A 377 -16.54 -16.55 18.35
C TYR A 377 -16.69 -15.03 18.17
N LEU A 378 -17.68 -14.60 17.39
CA LEU A 378 -17.94 -13.18 17.15
C LEU A 378 -18.36 -12.46 18.44
N GLU A 379 -19.16 -13.09 19.30
CA GLU A 379 -19.50 -12.58 20.64
C GLU A 379 -18.26 -12.45 21.52
N TYR A 380 -17.41 -13.49 21.53
CA TYR A 380 -16.14 -13.46 22.26
C TYR A 380 -15.22 -12.34 21.77
N LEU A 381 -15.03 -12.22 20.44
CA LEU A 381 -14.23 -11.17 19.84
C LEU A 381 -14.81 -9.79 20.17
N SER A 382 -16.13 -9.60 20.02
CA SER A 382 -16.82 -8.36 20.34
C SER A 382 -16.62 -7.95 21.80
N CYS A 383 -16.71 -8.90 22.73
CA CYS A 383 -16.45 -8.66 24.15
C CYS A 383 -15.01 -8.16 24.39
N ILE A 384 -14.00 -8.79 23.79
CA ILE A 384 -12.60 -8.42 23.96
C ILE A 384 -12.29 -7.05 23.33
N VAL A 385 -12.73 -6.82 22.09
CA VAL A 385 -12.49 -5.55 21.39
C VAL A 385 -13.21 -4.40 22.10
N ASN A 386 -14.42 -4.61 22.62
CA ASN A 386 -15.13 -3.58 23.40
C ASN A 386 -14.44 -3.24 24.73
N LYS A 387 -13.80 -4.22 25.40
CA LYS A 387 -13.15 -3.97 26.69
C LYS A 387 -11.82 -3.24 26.56
N ILE A 388 -10.97 -3.61 25.60
CA ILE A 388 -9.66 -2.97 25.40
C ILE A 388 -9.76 -1.76 24.47
N GLY A 389 -10.56 -1.88 23.42
CA GLY A 389 -10.51 -0.99 22.27
C GLY A 389 -11.44 0.23 22.34
N ARG A 390 -12.33 0.35 23.32
CA ARG A 390 -13.42 1.36 23.32
C ARG A 390 -12.97 2.80 23.07
N ASN A 391 -11.83 3.18 23.63
CA ASN A 391 -11.28 4.55 23.53
C ASN A 391 -10.04 4.61 22.62
N SER A 392 -9.84 3.59 21.79
CA SER A 392 -8.67 3.43 20.95
C SER A 392 -9.07 3.22 19.49
N GLN A 393 -8.12 3.41 18.59
CA GLN A 393 -8.32 3.00 17.20
C GLN A 393 -7.94 1.53 17.04
N ASN A 394 -8.89 0.72 16.57
CA ASN A 394 -8.75 -0.72 16.49
C ASN A 394 -8.86 -1.18 15.04
N ILE A 395 -7.91 -2.03 14.66
CA ILE A 395 -7.96 -2.81 13.42
C ILE A 395 -8.22 -4.27 13.78
N ILE A 396 -9.24 -4.86 13.17
CA ILE A 396 -9.57 -6.27 13.30
C ILE A 396 -9.25 -6.95 11.98
N PHE A 397 -8.27 -7.84 11.98
CA PHE A 397 -7.86 -8.57 10.79
C PHE A 397 -8.88 -9.66 10.44
N ALA A 398 -9.23 -9.74 9.17
CA ALA A 398 -10.13 -10.73 8.61
C ALA A 398 -9.51 -11.42 7.39
N PRO A 399 -9.68 -12.75 7.23
CA PRO A 399 -9.06 -13.50 6.14
C PRO A 399 -9.65 -13.16 4.77
N THR A 400 -10.95 -12.86 4.69
CA THR A 400 -11.66 -12.60 3.44
C THR A 400 -12.59 -11.40 3.58
N SER A 401 -13.01 -10.80 2.45
CA SER A 401 -13.98 -9.69 2.45
C SER A 401 -15.33 -10.09 3.07
N SER A 402 -15.78 -11.33 2.83
CA SER A 402 -17.01 -11.87 3.42
C SER A 402 -16.89 -11.99 4.93
N THR A 403 -15.76 -12.49 5.43
CA THR A 403 -15.49 -12.55 6.88
C THR A 403 -15.37 -11.16 7.48
N ALA A 404 -14.72 -10.22 6.80
CA ALA A 404 -14.58 -8.84 7.27
C ALA A 404 -15.94 -8.20 7.53
N ARG A 405 -16.88 -8.39 6.59
CA ARG A 405 -18.27 -7.94 6.75
C ARG A 405 -18.97 -8.64 7.91
N LYS A 406 -18.88 -9.96 8.01
CA LYS A 406 -19.51 -10.74 9.09
C LYS A 406 -19.04 -10.28 10.47
N ILE A 407 -17.74 -10.05 10.64
CA ILE A 407 -17.18 -9.50 11.87
C ILE A 407 -17.71 -8.09 12.12
N ALA A 408 -17.68 -7.20 11.13
CA ALA A 408 -18.12 -5.82 11.28
C ALA A 408 -19.61 -5.71 11.67
N VAL A 409 -20.46 -6.61 11.17
CA VAL A 409 -21.89 -6.68 11.52
C VAL A 409 -22.11 -7.12 12.97
N ALA A 410 -21.21 -7.93 13.53
CA ALA A 410 -21.30 -8.46 14.89
C ALA A 410 -20.71 -7.54 15.97
N LEU A 411 -19.96 -6.51 15.56
CA LEU A 411 -19.40 -5.51 16.45
C LEU A 411 -20.35 -4.31 16.60
N GLU A 412 -20.36 -3.69 17.77
CA GLU A 412 -21.19 -2.52 18.06
C GLU A 412 -20.43 -1.53 18.94
N PHE A 413 -20.39 -0.27 18.50
CA PHE A 413 -19.67 0.84 19.10
C PHE A 413 -20.48 2.14 18.98
N PRO A 414 -20.14 3.19 19.76
CA PRO A 414 -20.82 4.48 19.66
C PRO A 414 -20.80 5.06 18.24
N VAL A 415 -21.97 5.45 17.76
CA VAL A 415 -22.16 6.06 16.44
C VAL A 415 -21.96 7.58 16.55
N THR A 416 -21.14 8.14 15.67
CA THR A 416 -20.94 9.60 15.58
C THR A 416 -21.82 10.22 14.50
N LYS A 417 -21.99 11.55 14.51
CA LYS A 417 -22.67 12.26 13.41
C LYS A 417 -22.02 11.97 12.05
N CYS A 418 -20.68 11.90 12.01
CA CYS A 418 -19.93 11.59 10.80
C CYS A 418 -20.28 10.22 10.21
N ASN A 419 -20.58 9.21 11.06
CA ASN A 419 -21.06 7.91 10.59
C ASN A 419 -22.39 8.07 9.81
N LEU A 420 -23.33 8.85 10.33
CA LEU A 420 -24.64 9.06 9.70
C LEU A 420 -24.50 9.81 8.37
N ASP A 421 -23.66 10.85 8.34
CA ASP A 421 -23.39 11.63 7.12
C ASP A 421 -22.73 10.75 6.03
N LEU A 422 -21.83 9.83 6.41
CA LEU A 422 -21.25 8.84 5.49
C LEU A 422 -22.28 7.85 4.98
N VAL A 423 -23.16 7.35 5.85
CA VAL A 423 -24.23 6.42 5.49
C VAL A 423 -25.14 7.06 4.44
N GLU A 424 -25.55 8.31 4.64
CA GLU A 424 -26.36 9.04 3.66
C GLU A 424 -25.63 9.18 2.31
N TYR A 425 -24.35 9.57 2.35
CA TYR A 425 -23.53 9.66 1.14
C TYR A 425 -23.40 8.33 0.40
N TYR A 426 -23.20 7.21 1.11
CA TYR A 426 -23.04 5.88 0.50
C TYR A 426 -24.35 5.31 -0.04
N ARG A 427 -25.48 5.56 0.62
CA ARG A 427 -26.80 5.19 0.09
C ARG A 427 -27.08 5.89 -1.24
N ASN A 428 -26.71 7.15 -1.34
CA ASN A 428 -26.94 7.98 -2.53
C ASN A 428 -25.90 7.78 -3.65
N SER A 429 -24.71 7.27 -3.36
CA SER A 429 -23.63 7.10 -4.36
C SER A 429 -23.37 5.64 -4.76
N VAL A 430 -23.75 4.67 -3.92
CA VAL A 430 -23.55 3.24 -4.18
C VAL A 430 -24.87 2.50 -4.18
N SER A 431 -25.53 2.33 -3.04
CA SER A 431 -26.80 1.62 -2.93
C SER A 431 -27.38 1.74 -1.52
N GLU A 432 -28.71 1.73 -1.40
CA GLU A 432 -29.39 1.62 -0.10
C GLU A 432 -29.03 0.35 0.66
N ASN A 433 -28.78 -0.76 -0.06
CA ASN A 433 -28.44 -2.07 0.50
C ASN A 433 -26.92 -2.29 0.67
N TYR A 434 -26.12 -1.23 0.58
CA TYR A 434 -24.68 -1.36 0.73
C TYR A 434 -24.32 -1.71 2.19
N SER A 435 -23.69 -2.86 2.42
CA SER A 435 -23.46 -3.37 3.78
C SER A 435 -22.62 -2.45 4.67
N LEU A 436 -21.78 -1.59 4.10
CA LEU A 436 -21.00 -0.62 4.87
C LEU A 436 -21.91 0.39 5.57
N CYS A 437 -23.10 0.66 5.01
CA CYS A 437 -24.10 1.50 5.65
C CYS A 437 -24.62 0.86 6.94
N GLU A 438 -24.88 -0.46 6.93
CA GLU A 438 -25.31 -1.19 8.13
C GLU A 438 -24.24 -1.16 9.22
N THR A 439 -22.98 -1.45 8.87
CA THR A 439 -21.91 -1.51 9.87
C THR A 439 -21.57 -0.13 10.43
N LEU A 440 -21.61 0.92 9.59
CA LEU A 440 -21.37 2.30 10.06
C LEU A 440 -22.43 2.76 11.05
N MET A 441 -23.68 2.32 10.88
CA MET A 441 -24.76 2.54 11.87
C MET A 441 -24.54 1.77 13.18
N LYS A 442 -23.55 0.88 13.26
CA LYS A 442 -23.06 0.21 14.48
C LYS A 442 -21.72 0.78 14.96
N GLY A 443 -21.24 1.89 14.38
CA GLY A 443 -19.96 2.52 14.75
C GLY A 443 -18.72 1.79 14.22
N VAL A 444 -18.88 0.86 13.26
CA VAL A 444 -17.81 0.00 12.73
C VAL A 444 -17.75 0.08 11.22
N ALA A 445 -16.54 0.08 10.66
CA ALA A 445 -16.35 -0.04 9.22
C ALA A 445 -15.65 -1.34 8.85
N TYR A 446 -15.77 -1.75 7.60
CA TYR A 446 -14.87 -2.74 7.01
C TYR A 446 -14.07 -2.11 5.86
N HIS A 447 -12.85 -2.58 5.65
CA HIS A 447 -11.93 -2.09 4.64
C HIS A 447 -11.27 -3.25 3.88
N HIS A 448 -11.51 -3.33 2.58
CA HIS A 448 -10.93 -4.36 1.70
C HIS A 448 -10.83 -3.87 0.25
N GLY A 449 -10.20 -4.66 -0.62
CA GLY A 449 -9.87 -4.27 -2.00
C GLY A 449 -11.09 -3.92 -2.86
N LYS A 450 -12.27 -4.47 -2.53
CA LYS A 450 -13.54 -4.28 -3.26
C LYS A 450 -14.28 -2.98 -2.93
N LEU A 451 -13.69 -2.06 -2.16
CA LEU A 451 -14.31 -0.74 -1.92
C LEU A 451 -14.13 0.18 -3.14
N PRO A 452 -15.19 0.85 -3.63
CA PRO A 452 -15.08 1.91 -4.63
C PRO A 452 -14.14 3.04 -4.15
N MET A 453 -13.45 3.70 -5.07
CA MET A 453 -12.44 4.71 -4.71
C MET A 453 -13.02 5.90 -3.92
N HIS A 454 -14.23 6.36 -4.24
CA HIS A 454 -14.86 7.46 -3.50
C HIS A 454 -15.19 7.05 -2.06
N VAL A 455 -15.73 5.83 -1.87
CA VAL A 455 -16.01 5.22 -0.55
C VAL A 455 -14.71 5.07 0.24
N ARG A 456 -13.67 4.52 -0.39
CA ARG A 456 -12.37 4.31 0.26
C ARG A 456 -11.80 5.61 0.78
N ARG A 457 -11.76 6.66 -0.06
CA ARG A 457 -11.19 7.97 0.31
C ARG A 457 -11.95 8.64 1.45
N THR A 458 -13.28 8.67 1.39
CA THR A 458 -14.08 9.28 2.46
C THR A 458 -13.98 8.50 3.76
N LEU A 459 -13.92 7.16 3.68
CA LEU A 459 -13.74 6.30 4.85
C LEU A 459 -12.36 6.47 5.49
N GLU A 460 -11.29 6.49 4.70
CA GLU A 460 -9.90 6.69 5.17
C GLU A 460 -9.74 8.04 5.90
N VAL A 461 -10.38 9.11 5.39
CA VAL A 461 -10.41 10.41 6.07
C VAL A 461 -11.16 10.34 7.40
N ALA A 462 -12.32 9.69 7.43
CA ALA A 462 -13.10 9.51 8.66
C ALA A 462 -12.34 8.69 9.72
N ILE A 463 -11.59 7.67 9.29
CA ILE A 463 -10.73 6.89 10.19
C ILE A 463 -9.55 7.74 10.69
N THR A 464 -8.89 8.48 9.80
CA THR A 464 -7.76 9.36 10.16
C THR A 464 -8.13 10.42 11.18
N ASN A 465 -9.35 10.96 11.07
CA ASN A 465 -9.91 11.97 11.97
C ASN A 465 -10.54 11.38 13.25
N LYS A 466 -10.40 10.06 13.49
CA LYS A 466 -11.01 9.34 14.63
C LYS A 466 -12.54 9.44 14.67
N ASN A 467 -13.20 9.75 13.55
CA ASN A 467 -14.65 9.69 13.44
C ASN A 467 -15.15 8.23 13.33
N VAL A 468 -14.31 7.35 12.78
CA VAL A 468 -14.51 5.90 12.76
C VAL A 468 -13.27 5.23 13.36
N SER A 469 -13.39 4.72 14.57
CA SER A 469 -12.24 4.17 15.31
C SER A 469 -12.10 2.65 15.17
N ASN A 470 -13.12 1.94 14.69
CA ASN A 470 -13.14 0.48 14.63
C ASN A 470 -13.27 0.02 13.18
N VAL A 471 -12.24 -0.67 12.67
CA VAL A 471 -12.17 -1.08 11.27
C VAL A 471 -11.80 -2.54 11.16
N VAL A 472 -12.60 -3.32 10.42
CA VAL A 472 -12.28 -4.70 10.08
C VAL A 472 -11.61 -4.73 8.70
N CYS A 473 -10.41 -5.26 8.56
CA CYS A 473 -9.69 -5.24 7.28
C CYS A 473 -9.10 -6.57 6.87
N THR A 474 -8.92 -6.78 5.56
CA THR A 474 -8.15 -7.90 5.00
C THR A 474 -6.68 -7.53 4.81
N THR A 475 -5.92 -8.34 4.07
CA THR A 475 -4.53 -8.09 3.66
C THR A 475 -4.29 -6.76 2.95
N THR A 476 -5.33 -6.00 2.59
CA THR A 476 -5.19 -4.63 2.07
C THR A 476 -4.39 -3.70 3.00
N LEU A 477 -4.36 -3.96 4.31
CA LEU A 477 -3.53 -3.17 5.24
C LEU A 477 -2.03 -3.36 4.97
N LEU A 478 -1.63 -4.55 4.51
CA LEU A 478 -0.25 -4.88 4.18
C LEU A 478 0.19 -4.22 2.87
N GLN A 479 -0.75 -3.92 1.97
CA GLN A 479 -0.52 -3.36 0.64
C GLN A 479 -0.36 -1.81 0.64
N GLY A 480 0.11 -1.23 1.74
CA GLY A 480 0.47 0.19 1.81
C GLY A 480 -0.67 1.17 2.13
N VAL A 481 -1.81 0.70 2.63
CA VAL A 481 -2.86 1.62 3.16
C VAL A 481 -2.47 2.08 4.56
N ASN A 482 -2.31 3.40 4.75
CA ASN A 482 -1.93 3.98 6.03
C ASN A 482 -3.16 4.27 6.91
N LEU A 483 -3.76 3.25 7.53
CA LEU A 483 -4.81 3.42 8.55
C LEU A 483 -4.22 3.52 9.96
N PRO A 484 -4.63 4.49 10.80
CA PRO A 484 -4.19 4.55 12.19
C PRO A 484 -4.80 3.42 13.01
N ALA A 485 -3.97 2.74 13.80
CA ALA A 485 -4.40 1.80 14.81
C ALA A 485 -3.51 1.90 16.03
N GLN A 486 -4.09 1.75 17.21
CA GLN A 486 -3.38 1.51 18.46
C GLN A 486 -3.41 0.02 18.80
N ASN A 487 -4.51 -0.65 18.46
CA ASN A 487 -4.68 -2.08 18.68
C ASN A 487 -4.96 -2.80 17.36
N ILE A 488 -4.31 -3.96 17.18
CA ILE A 488 -4.59 -4.90 16.11
C ILE A 488 -5.09 -6.20 16.72
N PHE A 489 -6.21 -6.73 16.23
CA PHE A 489 -6.76 -8.01 16.64
C PHE A 489 -6.67 -8.99 15.48
N ILE A 490 -6.04 -10.15 15.69
CA ILE A 490 -5.91 -11.21 14.70
C ILE A 490 -6.28 -12.55 15.31
N ARG A 491 -7.05 -13.36 14.57
CA ARG A 491 -7.40 -14.70 15.03
C ARG A 491 -6.26 -15.70 14.80
N ASN A 492 -5.91 -15.90 13.54
CA ASN A 492 -5.01 -16.93 13.02
C ASN A 492 -4.37 -16.42 11.71
N PRO A 493 -3.31 -17.09 11.17
CA PRO A 493 -2.60 -16.62 9.99
C PRO A 493 -3.31 -16.98 8.67
N HIS A 494 -4.34 -17.83 8.71
CA HIS A 494 -4.96 -18.38 7.51
C HIS A 494 -5.74 -17.31 6.75
N LEU A 495 -5.45 -17.12 5.46
CA LEU A 495 -6.20 -16.22 4.57
C LEU A 495 -7.40 -16.93 3.91
N TYR A 496 -7.85 -18.02 4.52
CA TYR A 496 -8.92 -18.88 4.04
C TYR A 496 -9.80 -19.35 5.19
N ILE A 497 -11.03 -19.74 4.86
CA ILE A 497 -11.95 -20.38 5.80
C ILE A 497 -11.87 -21.91 5.66
N ASN A 498 -11.77 -22.40 4.42
CA ASN A 498 -11.65 -23.81 4.07
C ASN A 498 -10.35 -24.02 3.27
N LYS A 499 -9.52 -25.00 3.66
CA LYS A 499 -8.22 -25.24 3.02
C LYS A 499 -8.42 -25.81 1.61
N THR A 500 -7.93 -25.09 0.61
CA THR A 500 -7.73 -25.55 -0.76
C THR A 500 -6.24 -25.87 -0.98
N SER A 501 -5.89 -26.53 -2.08
CA SER A 501 -4.48 -26.80 -2.46
C SER A 501 -3.65 -25.53 -2.66
N GLU A 502 -4.29 -24.38 -2.88
CA GLU A 502 -3.68 -23.06 -3.11
C GLU A 502 -3.92 -22.10 -1.93
N ALA A 503 -4.27 -22.63 -0.75
CA ALA A 503 -4.62 -21.83 0.41
C ALA A 503 -3.40 -21.11 0.99
N VAL A 504 -3.41 -19.78 0.93
CA VAL A 504 -2.32 -18.91 1.39
C VAL A 504 -2.47 -18.58 2.88
N GLU A 505 -1.34 -18.44 3.56
CA GLU A 505 -1.25 -18.07 4.97
C GLU A 505 -0.36 -16.83 5.09
N LEU A 506 -0.58 -16.02 6.13
CA LEU A 506 0.30 -14.91 6.44
C LEU A 506 1.69 -15.44 6.81
N THR A 507 2.69 -14.98 6.07
CA THR A 507 4.10 -15.21 6.41
C THR A 507 4.47 -14.46 7.69
N ASN A 508 5.55 -14.88 8.36
CA ASN A 508 6.09 -14.18 9.52
C ASN A 508 6.45 -12.73 9.22
N TYR A 509 7.05 -12.46 8.06
CA TYR A 509 7.30 -11.11 7.54
C TYR A 509 6.01 -10.27 7.38
N GLU A 510 4.94 -10.83 6.79
CA GLU A 510 3.65 -10.14 6.68
C GLU A 510 3.02 -9.87 8.04
N MET A 511 3.17 -10.80 8.99
CA MET A 511 2.73 -10.61 10.38
C MET A 511 3.54 -9.51 11.08
N ALA A 512 4.87 -9.46 10.92
CA ALA A 512 5.72 -8.40 11.45
C ALA A 512 5.35 -7.02 10.89
N ASN A 513 5.03 -6.96 9.59
CA ASN A 513 4.53 -5.75 8.94
C ASN A 513 3.14 -5.35 9.46
N LEU A 514 2.24 -6.31 9.73
CA LEU A 514 0.96 -6.05 10.35
C LEU A 514 1.14 -5.44 11.74
N ARG A 515 1.94 -6.09 12.59
CA ARG A 515 2.26 -5.62 13.96
C ARG A 515 2.84 -4.21 13.94
N GLY A 516 3.73 -3.92 12.99
CA GLY A 516 4.34 -2.59 12.82
C GLY A 516 3.38 -1.47 12.39
N ARG A 517 2.11 -1.78 12.08
CA ARG A 517 1.05 -0.79 11.87
C ARG A 517 0.35 -0.38 13.17
N ALA A 518 0.58 -1.09 14.28
CA ALA A 518 0.10 -0.70 15.59
C ALA A 518 0.95 0.43 16.17
N GLY A 519 0.29 1.51 16.56
CA GLY A 519 0.88 2.76 17.04
C GLY A 519 1.54 3.58 15.93
N ARG A 520 1.44 4.91 16.02
CA ARG A 520 2.00 5.84 15.04
C ARG A 520 3.05 6.77 15.63
N LEU A 521 4.12 6.98 14.86
CA LEU A 521 5.06 8.06 15.10
C LEU A 521 4.32 9.41 15.21
N LEU A 522 4.71 10.23 16.18
CA LEU A 522 4.07 11.51 16.54
C LEU A 522 2.66 11.39 17.16
N LYS A 523 2.13 10.20 17.44
CA LYS A 523 0.80 10.05 18.06
C LYS A 523 0.75 9.07 19.23
N ASP A 524 1.45 7.95 19.14
CA ASP A 524 1.36 6.86 20.11
C ASP A 524 2.75 6.41 20.55
N TYR A 525 2.93 6.13 21.85
CA TYR A 525 4.14 5.49 22.36
C TYR A 525 4.04 3.96 22.37
N VAL A 526 2.82 3.40 22.42
CA VAL A 526 2.57 1.96 22.53
C VAL A 526 1.58 1.51 21.45
N GLY A 527 1.97 0.50 20.68
CA GLY A 527 1.14 -0.27 19.77
C GLY A 527 0.95 -1.70 20.28
N ARG A 528 -0.27 -2.24 20.18
CA ARG A 528 -0.61 -3.57 20.70
C ARG A 528 -1.17 -4.47 19.62
N THR A 529 -0.74 -5.73 19.60
CA THR A 529 -1.33 -6.78 18.77
C THR A 529 -1.88 -7.90 19.65
N PHE A 530 -3.10 -8.34 19.38
CA PHE A 530 -3.80 -9.41 20.10
C PHE A 530 -4.04 -10.59 19.17
N VAL A 531 -3.32 -11.69 19.41
CA VAL A 531 -3.45 -12.97 18.74
C VAL A 531 -4.41 -13.87 19.51
N MET A 532 -5.59 -14.12 18.96
CA MET A 532 -6.67 -14.81 19.66
C MET A 532 -6.52 -16.34 19.70
N ASP A 533 -5.66 -16.90 18.85
CA ASP A 533 -5.39 -18.33 18.73
C ASP A 533 -3.92 -18.56 18.33
N GLU A 534 -3.02 -18.74 19.30
CA GLU A 534 -1.58 -18.97 19.04
C GLU A 534 -1.32 -20.30 18.33
N ASP A 535 -2.05 -21.36 18.71
CA ASP A 535 -1.77 -22.71 18.21
C ASP A 535 -2.03 -22.81 16.70
N ALA A 536 -2.93 -21.98 16.15
CA ALA A 536 -3.17 -21.90 14.72
C ALA A 536 -1.97 -21.38 13.90
N PHE A 537 -0.99 -20.73 14.54
CA PHE A 537 0.27 -20.34 13.89
C PHE A 537 1.34 -21.43 13.99
N ALA A 538 1.28 -22.31 15.01
CA ALA A 538 2.28 -23.35 15.21
C ALA A 538 2.19 -24.52 14.20
N GLU A 539 1.08 -24.65 13.47
CA GLU A 539 0.87 -25.70 12.44
C GLU A 539 1.33 -25.29 11.04
N THR A 540 1.85 -24.07 10.88
CA THR A 540 2.28 -23.51 9.59
C THR A 540 3.79 -23.75 9.39
N GLU A 541 4.21 -24.14 8.17
CA GLU A 541 5.64 -24.28 7.83
C GLU A 541 6.36 -22.94 8.06
N GLY A 542 7.47 -22.95 8.81
CA GLY A 542 8.25 -21.74 9.17
C GLY A 542 7.92 -21.11 10.52
N TYR A 543 7.05 -21.71 11.35
CA TYR A 543 6.76 -21.22 12.70
C TYR A 543 7.37 -22.13 13.78
N GLU A 544 8.63 -21.93 14.15
CA GLU A 544 9.12 -22.42 15.45
C GLU A 544 8.50 -21.54 16.56
N GLN A 545 7.98 -22.15 17.64
CA GLN A 545 7.16 -21.43 18.66
C GLN A 545 7.86 -20.25 19.36
N LEU A 546 9.18 -20.12 19.22
CA LEU A 546 9.99 -19.02 19.75
C LEU A 546 10.12 -17.86 18.73
N GLU A 547 9.98 -18.11 17.43
CA GLU A 547 10.16 -17.15 16.32
C GLU A 547 8.85 -16.46 15.89
N LEU A 548 7.71 -16.93 16.40
CA LEU A 548 6.34 -16.41 16.18
C LEU A 548 6.22 -14.87 16.23
N PHE A 549 7.13 -14.21 16.94
CA PHE A 549 7.18 -12.75 17.12
C PHE A 549 8.58 -12.15 16.91
N GLU A 550 9.51 -12.89 16.29
CA GLU A 550 10.73 -12.29 15.82
C GLU A 550 10.41 -11.29 14.71
N ASP A 551 11.23 -10.25 14.68
CA ASP A 551 11.11 -9.12 13.78
C ASP A 551 11.81 -9.48 12.48
N GLU A 552 11.28 -10.49 11.79
CA GLU A 552 11.89 -11.09 10.61
C GLU A 552 12.15 -10.06 9.52
N SER A 553 13.31 -10.21 8.92
CA SER A 553 13.71 -9.54 7.71
C SER A 553 13.59 -10.50 6.52
N LYS A 554 13.60 -9.94 5.31
CA LYS A 554 13.33 -10.71 4.09
C LYS A 554 14.37 -10.44 3.02
N GLU A 555 14.91 -11.51 2.45
CA GLU A 555 15.71 -11.50 1.22
C GLU A 555 14.80 -11.26 0.00
N LEU A 556 15.27 -10.47 -0.97
CA LEU A 556 14.56 -10.21 -2.22
C LEU A 556 15.30 -10.88 -3.37
N SER A 557 14.60 -11.69 -4.16
CA SER A 557 15.16 -12.18 -5.41
C SER A 557 15.15 -11.09 -6.47
N THR A 558 16.30 -10.87 -7.10
CA THR A 558 16.51 -9.77 -8.05
C THR A 558 16.76 -10.34 -9.43
N GLY A 559 15.71 -10.41 -10.24
CA GLY A 559 15.78 -10.80 -11.65
C GLY A 559 15.20 -12.17 -11.96
N TYR A 560 15.54 -12.67 -13.13
CA TYR A 560 14.94 -13.86 -13.72
C TYR A 560 15.87 -15.08 -13.68
N GLU A 561 17.06 -14.99 -13.07
CA GLU A 561 18.10 -16.02 -13.12
C GLU A 561 17.61 -17.39 -12.66
N GLN A 562 17.09 -17.48 -11.44
CA GLN A 562 16.65 -18.75 -10.85
C GLN A 562 15.61 -19.45 -11.72
N ARG A 563 14.57 -18.72 -12.14
CA ARG A 563 13.50 -19.26 -12.99
C ARG A 563 14.00 -19.60 -14.39
N PHE A 564 14.92 -18.81 -14.95
CA PHE A 564 15.54 -19.09 -16.23
C PHE A 564 16.39 -20.36 -16.17
N GLN A 565 17.14 -20.60 -15.09
CA GLN A 565 17.89 -21.84 -14.91
C GLN A 565 16.97 -23.05 -14.68
N GLU A 566 15.90 -22.89 -13.90
CA GLU A 566 14.92 -23.96 -13.62
C GLU A 566 14.28 -24.53 -14.90
N TYR A 567 13.93 -23.66 -15.86
CA TYR A 567 13.28 -24.03 -17.13
C TYR A 567 14.16 -23.78 -18.37
N LYS A 568 15.48 -23.81 -18.21
CA LYS A 568 16.41 -23.40 -19.26
C LYS A 568 16.21 -24.17 -20.56
N TRP A 569 16.06 -25.49 -20.46
CA TRP A 569 15.87 -26.36 -21.62
C TRP A 569 14.57 -26.03 -22.37
N GLU A 570 13.47 -25.89 -21.64
CA GLU A 570 12.14 -25.57 -22.18
C GLU A 570 12.12 -24.21 -22.87
N ILE A 571 12.76 -23.20 -22.24
CA ILE A 571 12.88 -21.85 -22.78
C ILE A 571 13.72 -21.88 -24.07
N GLU A 572 14.89 -22.53 -24.06
CA GLU A 572 15.75 -22.63 -25.23
C GLU A 572 15.10 -23.40 -26.38
N ASP A 573 14.37 -24.47 -26.09
CA ASP A 573 13.61 -25.24 -27.08
C ASP A 573 12.49 -24.40 -27.71
N ALA A 574 11.73 -23.66 -26.89
CA ALA A 574 10.68 -22.78 -27.38
C ALA A 574 11.22 -21.63 -28.26
N LEU A 575 12.37 -21.06 -27.89
CA LEU A 575 13.04 -20.03 -28.70
C LEU A 575 13.62 -20.61 -30.01
N LYS A 576 14.12 -21.85 -29.99
CA LYS A 576 14.69 -22.52 -31.15
C LYS A 576 13.62 -22.98 -32.15
N ASN A 577 12.47 -23.43 -31.67
CA ASN A 577 11.40 -24.00 -32.50
C ASN A 577 10.23 -23.04 -32.74
N ASP A 578 10.35 -21.77 -32.34
CA ASP A 578 9.32 -20.73 -32.51
C ASP A 578 7.97 -21.12 -31.90
N LYS A 579 8.02 -21.85 -30.78
CA LYS A 579 6.80 -22.20 -30.05
C LYS A 579 6.14 -20.94 -29.52
N ILE A 580 4.84 -20.82 -29.77
CA ILE A 580 4.01 -19.75 -29.23
C ILE A 580 3.78 -20.06 -27.74
N VAL A 581 3.81 -19.01 -26.91
CA VAL A 581 3.54 -19.17 -25.48
C VAL A 581 2.09 -19.56 -25.27
N ASP A 582 1.87 -20.73 -24.68
CA ASP A 582 0.56 -21.32 -24.43
C ASP A 582 0.33 -21.68 -22.94
N GLU A 583 -0.78 -22.36 -22.66
CA GLU A 583 -1.17 -22.76 -21.31
C GLU A 583 -0.20 -23.75 -20.65
N THR A 584 0.52 -24.55 -21.43
CA THR A 584 1.54 -25.49 -20.91
C THR A 584 2.77 -24.76 -20.37
N MET A 585 3.00 -23.53 -20.84
CA MET A 585 4.14 -22.70 -20.47
C MET A 585 3.83 -21.69 -19.36
N LYS A 586 2.72 -21.84 -18.61
CA LYS A 586 2.29 -20.87 -17.58
C LYS A 586 3.41 -20.44 -16.62
N LYS A 587 4.32 -21.36 -16.29
CA LYS A 587 5.42 -21.16 -15.32
C LYS A 587 6.59 -20.32 -15.81
N TYR A 588 6.88 -20.32 -17.11
CA TYR A 588 8.10 -19.72 -17.68
C TYR A 588 7.86 -18.93 -18.98
N GLY A 589 6.66 -18.99 -19.54
CA GLY A 589 6.30 -18.35 -20.80
C GLY A 589 6.49 -16.84 -20.80
N TYR A 590 6.39 -16.19 -19.63
CA TYR A 590 6.68 -14.76 -19.49
C TYR A 590 8.16 -14.43 -19.76
N ILE A 591 9.09 -15.34 -19.46
CA ILE A 591 10.52 -15.18 -19.76
C ILE A 591 10.75 -15.27 -21.27
N ILE A 592 10.06 -16.19 -21.96
CA ILE A 592 10.11 -16.29 -23.42
C ILE A 592 9.63 -14.99 -24.06
N SER A 593 8.47 -14.48 -23.62
CA SER A 593 7.94 -13.18 -24.06
C SER A 593 8.93 -12.05 -23.77
N TYR A 594 9.51 -12.00 -22.56
CA TYR A 594 10.51 -10.99 -22.17
C TYR A 594 11.75 -11.03 -23.07
N ILE A 595 12.29 -12.21 -23.37
CA ILE A 595 13.45 -12.40 -24.25
C ILE A 595 13.13 -11.87 -25.64
N ARG A 596 12.02 -12.33 -26.24
CA ARG A 596 11.62 -11.92 -27.59
C ARG A 596 11.37 -10.41 -27.66
N GLN A 597 10.69 -9.84 -26.68
CA GLN A 597 10.45 -8.41 -26.56
C GLN A 597 11.72 -7.60 -26.36
N SER A 598 12.65 -8.07 -25.52
CA SER A 598 13.95 -7.42 -25.30
C SER A 598 14.78 -7.39 -26.58
N VAL A 599 14.81 -8.51 -27.33
CA VAL A 599 15.50 -8.58 -28.62
C VAL A 599 14.86 -7.66 -29.66
N LEU A 600 13.52 -7.60 -29.71
CA LEU A 600 12.78 -6.74 -30.64
C LEU A 600 13.03 -5.25 -30.37
N ARG A 601 13.18 -4.86 -29.10
CA ARG A 601 13.43 -3.47 -28.67
C ARG A 601 14.87 -3.03 -28.83
N TYR A 602 15.80 -3.86 -28.33
CA TYR A 602 17.18 -3.46 -28.12
C TYR A 602 18.15 -4.12 -29.12
N GLY A 603 17.64 -4.95 -30.04
CA GLY A 603 18.45 -5.61 -31.06
C GLY A 603 19.63 -6.36 -30.43
N LYS A 604 20.85 -6.02 -30.84
CA LYS A 604 22.08 -6.66 -30.31
C LYS A 604 22.36 -6.31 -28.85
N ASP A 605 21.96 -5.12 -28.40
CA ASP A 605 22.19 -4.65 -27.03
C ASP A 605 21.31 -5.39 -26.00
N SER A 606 20.26 -6.07 -26.48
CA SER A 606 19.42 -6.96 -25.67
C SER A 606 20.23 -8.01 -24.92
N LYS A 607 21.33 -8.51 -25.49
CA LYS A 607 22.16 -9.52 -24.83
C LYS A 607 22.70 -9.00 -23.49
N HIS A 608 23.29 -7.81 -23.49
CA HIS A 608 23.85 -7.20 -22.28
C HIS A 608 22.73 -6.90 -21.27
N ARG A 609 21.59 -6.38 -21.74
CA ARG A 609 20.43 -6.11 -20.87
C ARG A 609 19.86 -7.38 -20.23
N MET A 610 19.75 -8.47 -21.00
CA MET A 610 19.29 -9.77 -20.51
C MET A 610 20.29 -10.39 -19.53
N ASP A 611 21.59 -10.24 -19.79
CA ASP A 611 22.66 -10.73 -18.92
C ASP A 611 22.57 -10.14 -17.50
N ASN A 612 22.22 -8.84 -17.41
CA ASN A 612 22.06 -8.08 -16.17
C ASN A 612 20.84 -8.48 -15.33
N VAL A 613 19.86 -9.15 -15.93
CA VAL A 613 18.67 -9.66 -15.21
C VAL A 613 18.72 -11.18 -15.04
N GLY A 614 19.89 -11.81 -15.26
CA GLY A 614 20.08 -13.24 -15.05
C GLY A 614 19.75 -14.13 -16.24
N ILE A 615 19.39 -13.57 -17.39
CA ILE A 615 19.05 -14.34 -18.61
C ILE A 615 20.30 -14.45 -19.48
N LYS A 616 20.98 -15.60 -19.37
CA LYS A 616 22.26 -15.87 -20.05
C LYS A 616 22.02 -16.55 -21.41
N LEU A 617 22.08 -15.79 -22.49
CA LEU A 617 22.02 -16.29 -23.88
C LEU A 617 23.32 -16.01 -24.66
N THR A 618 23.69 -16.94 -25.54
CA THR A 618 24.83 -16.77 -26.46
C THR A 618 24.53 -15.75 -27.55
N GLN A 619 25.58 -15.14 -28.13
CA GLN A 619 25.42 -14.24 -29.27
C GLN A 619 24.73 -14.93 -30.47
N LYS A 620 25.00 -16.22 -30.69
CA LYS A 620 24.36 -17.02 -31.74
C LYS A 620 22.86 -17.18 -31.50
N GLN A 621 22.44 -17.45 -30.26
CA GLN A 621 21.02 -17.54 -29.90
C GLN A 621 20.32 -16.19 -30.13
N VAL A 622 20.90 -15.08 -29.66
CA VAL A 622 20.32 -13.74 -29.87
C VAL A 622 20.21 -13.41 -31.35
N ALA A 623 21.25 -13.68 -32.16
CA ALA A 623 21.20 -13.46 -33.60
C ALA A 623 20.13 -14.32 -34.30
N ALA A 624 19.94 -15.58 -33.88
CA ALA A 624 18.88 -16.42 -34.40
C ALA A 624 17.49 -15.86 -34.06
N ILE A 625 17.28 -15.38 -32.84
CA ILE A 625 16.01 -14.74 -32.42
C ILE A 625 15.76 -13.47 -33.23
N ILE A 626 16.78 -12.63 -33.48
CA ILE A 626 16.66 -11.44 -34.34
C ILE A 626 16.14 -11.84 -35.73
N LEU A 627 16.78 -12.80 -36.40
CA LEU A 627 16.40 -13.22 -37.75
C LEU A 627 14.95 -13.72 -37.82
N LYS A 628 14.50 -14.42 -36.78
CA LYS A 628 13.12 -14.91 -36.66
C LYS A 628 12.13 -13.77 -36.44
N LEU A 629 12.44 -12.84 -35.54
CA LEU A 629 11.58 -11.69 -35.27
C LEU A 629 11.52 -10.70 -36.44
N GLU A 630 12.57 -10.62 -37.27
CA GLU A 630 12.57 -9.85 -38.52
C GLU A 630 11.62 -10.39 -39.59
N SER A 631 11.20 -11.67 -39.49
CA SER A 631 10.23 -12.28 -40.40
C SER A 631 8.78 -11.90 -40.10
N LEU A 632 8.50 -11.31 -38.93
CA LEU A 632 7.14 -10.92 -38.55
C LEU A 632 6.67 -9.71 -39.36
N THR A 633 5.39 -9.72 -39.74
CA THR A 633 4.80 -8.63 -40.54
C THR A 633 4.16 -7.55 -39.69
N ILE A 634 3.89 -7.82 -38.42
CA ILE A 634 3.35 -6.86 -37.46
C ILE A 634 4.33 -5.68 -37.26
N PRO A 635 3.84 -4.43 -37.23
CA PRO A 635 4.66 -3.28 -36.90
C PRO A 635 5.30 -3.41 -35.52
N LYS A 636 6.60 -3.10 -35.42
CA LYS A 636 7.37 -3.24 -34.17
C LYS A 636 6.80 -2.37 -33.05
N GLU A 637 6.27 -1.21 -33.39
CA GLU A 637 5.63 -0.23 -32.53
C GLU A 637 4.42 -0.82 -31.79
N VAL A 638 3.69 -1.74 -32.42
CA VAL A 638 2.60 -2.47 -31.76
C VAL A 638 3.17 -3.44 -30.72
N CYS A 639 4.24 -4.17 -31.04
CA CYS A 639 4.93 -5.03 -30.08
C CYS A 639 5.48 -4.22 -28.90
N TYR A 640 6.02 -3.03 -29.17
CA TYR A 640 6.55 -2.11 -28.18
C TYR A 640 5.48 -1.59 -27.22
N LYS A 641 4.27 -1.32 -27.70
CA LYS A 641 3.15 -0.95 -26.82
C LYS A 641 2.59 -2.13 -26.03
N ASN A 642 2.93 -3.37 -26.38
CA ASN A 642 2.37 -4.59 -25.80
C ASN A 642 3.46 -5.50 -25.21
N ARG A 643 4.33 -4.92 -24.34
CA ARG A 643 5.52 -5.56 -23.73
C ARG A 643 5.28 -6.94 -23.12
N TYR A 644 4.09 -7.19 -22.57
CA TYR A 644 3.75 -8.44 -21.88
C TYR A 644 3.03 -9.48 -22.76
N TRP A 645 2.98 -9.23 -24.07
CA TRP A 645 2.49 -10.16 -25.07
C TRP A 645 3.66 -10.75 -25.86
N ASP A 646 3.57 -12.03 -26.17
CA ASP A 646 4.54 -12.68 -27.05
C ASP A 646 4.41 -12.14 -28.49
N PRO A 647 5.51 -11.74 -29.16
CA PRO A 647 5.44 -11.21 -30.52
C PRO A 647 4.77 -12.13 -31.55
N PHE A 648 4.85 -13.45 -31.41
CA PHE A 648 4.19 -14.38 -32.33
C PHE A 648 2.67 -14.45 -32.08
N VAL A 649 2.21 -14.28 -30.84
CA VAL A 649 0.78 -14.11 -30.56
C VAL A 649 0.26 -12.81 -31.18
N LEU A 650 1.04 -11.74 -31.09
CA LEU A 650 0.68 -10.45 -31.70
C LEU A 650 0.62 -10.55 -33.23
N GLU A 651 1.59 -11.23 -33.86
CA GLU A 651 1.57 -11.51 -35.30
C GLU A 651 0.28 -12.21 -35.71
N LYS A 652 -0.15 -13.24 -34.98
CA LYS A 652 -1.40 -13.96 -35.26
C LYS A 652 -2.63 -13.07 -35.14
N ILE A 653 -2.66 -12.17 -34.15
CA ILE A 653 -3.73 -11.16 -34.06
C ILE A 653 -3.68 -10.24 -35.27
N TYR A 654 -2.50 -9.81 -35.69
CA TYR A 654 -2.33 -8.91 -36.83
C TYR A 654 -2.79 -9.52 -38.16
N THR A 655 -2.44 -10.79 -38.41
CA THR A 655 -2.75 -11.49 -39.67
C THR A 655 -4.18 -12.03 -39.72
N ASP A 656 -4.68 -12.60 -38.62
CA ASP A 656 -5.91 -13.40 -38.64
C ASP A 656 -7.15 -12.64 -38.16
N PHE A 657 -6.99 -11.51 -37.45
CA PHE A 657 -8.13 -10.78 -36.89
C PHE A 657 -8.78 -9.87 -37.94
N ASP A 658 -10.02 -10.20 -38.33
CA ASP A 658 -10.78 -9.52 -39.39
C ASP A 658 -12.03 -8.76 -38.87
N LEU A 659 -12.31 -8.85 -37.57
CA LEU A 659 -13.50 -8.24 -36.97
C LEU A 659 -13.39 -6.72 -36.83
N THR A 660 -14.54 -6.05 -36.87
CA THR A 660 -14.63 -4.60 -36.60
C THR A 660 -14.66 -4.33 -35.10
N VAL A 661 -13.76 -3.44 -34.65
CA VAL A 661 -13.72 -2.97 -33.26
C VAL A 661 -14.69 -1.81 -33.02
N PRO A 662 -15.35 -1.74 -31.85
CA PRO A 662 -16.11 -0.56 -31.45
C PRO A 662 -15.27 0.73 -31.40
N LYS A 663 -15.86 1.86 -31.81
CA LYS A 663 -15.22 3.17 -31.64
C LYS A 663 -15.58 3.82 -30.31
N THR A 664 -16.82 3.66 -29.87
CA THR A 664 -17.32 4.25 -28.62
C THR A 664 -18.23 3.26 -27.88
N PRO A 665 -18.34 3.36 -26.54
CA PRO A 665 -19.24 2.51 -25.76
C PRO A 665 -20.73 2.68 -26.07
N SER A 666 -21.11 3.82 -26.66
CA SER A 666 -22.48 4.18 -27.02
C SER A 666 -22.88 3.77 -28.46
N GLU A 667 -21.96 3.14 -29.21
CA GLU A 667 -22.19 2.76 -30.60
C GLU A 667 -23.29 1.68 -30.75
N LYS A 668 -24.12 1.78 -31.80
CA LYS A 668 -25.13 0.76 -32.10
C LYS A 668 -24.48 -0.60 -32.37
N GLY A 669 -24.95 -1.64 -31.68
CA GLY A 669 -24.46 -3.02 -31.86
C GLY A 669 -23.13 -3.33 -31.14
N VAL A 670 -22.62 -2.40 -30.33
CA VAL A 670 -21.36 -2.54 -29.57
C VAL A 670 -21.27 -3.84 -28.77
N LYS A 671 -22.37 -4.27 -28.12
CA LYS A 671 -22.43 -5.52 -27.35
C LYS A 671 -22.11 -6.74 -28.20
N ASN A 672 -22.69 -6.83 -29.40
CA ASN A 672 -22.46 -7.95 -30.31
C ASN A 672 -21.03 -7.93 -30.86
N LYS A 673 -20.49 -6.74 -31.19
CA LYS A 673 -19.10 -6.60 -31.62
C LYS A 673 -18.14 -7.10 -30.53
N LEU A 674 -18.29 -6.60 -29.30
CA LEU A 674 -17.43 -7.00 -28.19
C LEU A 674 -17.53 -8.50 -27.86
N ASP A 675 -18.73 -9.09 -27.85
CA ASP A 675 -18.89 -10.55 -27.63
C ASP A 675 -18.22 -11.38 -28.74
N LYS A 676 -18.28 -10.94 -30.00
CA LYS A 676 -17.56 -11.61 -31.11
C LYS A 676 -16.05 -11.56 -30.93
N ILE A 677 -15.50 -10.40 -30.52
CA ILE A 677 -14.07 -10.25 -30.26
C ILE A 677 -13.62 -11.18 -29.13
N LEU A 678 -14.37 -11.23 -28.04
CA LEU A 678 -14.06 -12.10 -26.90
C LEU A 678 -14.16 -13.59 -27.26
N LYS A 679 -15.15 -13.98 -28.07
CA LYS A 679 -15.24 -15.34 -28.60
C LYS A 679 -14.03 -15.69 -29.46
N TRP A 680 -13.64 -14.80 -30.37
CA TRP A 680 -12.49 -15.01 -31.24
C TRP A 680 -11.21 -15.24 -30.42
N LEU A 681 -10.95 -14.38 -29.43
CA LEU A 681 -9.79 -14.51 -28.54
C LEU A 681 -9.79 -15.81 -27.72
N ARG A 682 -10.97 -16.27 -27.31
CA ARG A 682 -11.15 -17.51 -26.54
C ARG A 682 -10.96 -18.76 -27.40
N ASP A 683 -11.46 -18.73 -28.63
CA ASP A 683 -11.60 -19.94 -29.48
C ASP A 683 -10.37 -20.18 -30.38
N LYS A 684 -9.54 -19.16 -30.62
CA LYS A 684 -8.25 -19.29 -31.32
C LYS A 684 -7.18 -19.84 -30.39
N GLU A 685 -6.49 -20.89 -30.83
CA GLU A 685 -5.47 -21.61 -30.06
C GLU A 685 -4.36 -20.67 -29.55
N GLU A 686 -3.89 -19.77 -30.40
CA GLU A 686 -2.76 -18.87 -30.11
C GLU A 686 -3.11 -17.77 -29.10
N THR A 687 -4.39 -17.43 -28.93
CA THR A 687 -4.85 -16.36 -28.03
C THR A 687 -5.61 -16.86 -26.81
N ALA A 688 -6.06 -18.13 -26.81
CA ALA A 688 -6.87 -18.72 -25.75
C ALA A 688 -6.21 -18.64 -24.38
N PHE A 689 -4.88 -18.84 -24.32
CA PHE A 689 -4.11 -18.68 -23.09
C PHE A 689 -4.24 -17.27 -22.51
N MET A 690 -4.10 -16.23 -23.35
CA MET A 690 -4.21 -14.84 -22.92
C MET A 690 -5.65 -14.50 -22.50
N TYR A 691 -6.66 -15.04 -23.18
CA TYR A 691 -8.05 -14.91 -22.76
C TYR A 691 -8.28 -15.50 -21.37
N LYS A 692 -7.81 -16.73 -21.13
CA LYS A 692 -7.93 -17.40 -19.82
C LYS A 692 -7.14 -16.69 -18.72
N LYS A 693 -6.00 -16.10 -19.05
CA LYS A 693 -5.16 -15.32 -18.14
C LYS A 693 -5.89 -14.08 -17.62
N TYR A 694 -6.59 -13.34 -18.47
CA TYR A 694 -7.22 -12.07 -18.11
C TYR A 694 -8.69 -12.18 -17.68
N ILE A 695 -9.45 -13.15 -18.19
CA ILE A 695 -10.88 -13.30 -17.89
C ILE A 695 -11.09 -14.39 -16.82
N PRO A 696 -11.70 -14.06 -15.66
CA PRO A 696 -11.97 -15.05 -14.62
C PRO A 696 -12.85 -16.19 -15.15
N SER A 697 -12.57 -17.42 -14.69
CA SER A 697 -13.23 -18.65 -15.17
C SER A 697 -14.75 -18.57 -15.22
N LEU A 698 -15.37 -17.94 -14.22
CA LEU A 698 -16.82 -17.71 -14.14
C LEU A 698 -17.38 -16.94 -15.35
N TYR A 699 -16.62 -16.01 -15.93
CA TYR A 699 -17.05 -15.11 -17.00
C TYR A 699 -16.50 -15.50 -18.38
N GLN A 700 -15.80 -16.63 -18.50
CA GLN A 700 -15.21 -17.05 -19.77
C GLN A 700 -16.26 -17.49 -20.81
N ASN A 701 -17.42 -17.97 -20.36
CA ASN A 701 -18.42 -18.63 -21.22
C ASN A 701 -19.87 -18.19 -20.94
N GLY A 702 -20.76 -18.48 -21.91
CA GLY A 702 -22.20 -18.48 -21.74
C GLY A 702 -22.83 -17.16 -21.27
N GLN A 703 -23.84 -17.28 -20.40
CA GLN A 703 -24.61 -16.16 -19.87
C GLN A 703 -23.76 -15.21 -19.02
N SER A 704 -22.82 -15.75 -18.23
CA SER A 704 -21.93 -14.95 -17.38
C SER A 704 -21.08 -13.98 -18.21
N ARG A 705 -20.52 -14.42 -19.35
CA ARG A 705 -19.79 -13.50 -20.25
C ARG A 705 -20.71 -12.38 -20.76
N SER A 706 -21.94 -12.70 -21.14
CA SER A 706 -22.91 -11.69 -21.60
C SER A 706 -23.25 -10.67 -20.52
N ILE A 707 -23.32 -11.09 -19.25
CA ILE A 707 -23.49 -10.21 -18.09
C ILE A 707 -22.27 -9.30 -17.91
N MET A 708 -21.05 -9.85 -17.94
CA MET A 708 -19.81 -9.08 -17.86
C MET A 708 -19.73 -8.02 -18.95
N VAL A 709 -20.02 -8.39 -20.21
CA VAL A 709 -20.05 -7.45 -21.34
C VAL A 709 -21.10 -6.36 -21.12
N SER A 710 -22.30 -6.71 -20.65
CA SER A 710 -23.35 -5.72 -20.39
C SER A 710 -22.97 -4.73 -19.30
N LEU A 711 -22.43 -5.22 -18.19
CA LEU A 711 -21.93 -4.39 -17.09
C LEU A 711 -20.75 -3.52 -17.54
N GLY A 712 -19.85 -4.07 -18.35
CA GLY A 712 -18.71 -3.33 -18.91
C GLY A 712 -19.15 -2.16 -19.79
N LEU A 713 -20.21 -2.34 -20.58
CA LEU A 713 -20.78 -1.26 -21.37
C LEU A 713 -21.51 -0.21 -20.52
N HIS A 714 -22.24 -0.62 -19.48
CA HIS A 714 -22.84 0.33 -18.54
C HIS A 714 -21.77 1.19 -17.86
N TRP A 715 -20.71 0.54 -17.37
CA TRP A 715 -19.55 1.18 -16.77
C TRP A 715 -18.88 2.17 -17.74
N ALA A 716 -18.54 1.71 -18.95
CA ALA A 716 -17.86 2.52 -19.94
C ALA A 716 -18.69 3.71 -20.45
N ASN A 717 -20.01 3.61 -20.42
CA ASN A 717 -20.92 4.72 -20.74
C ASN A 717 -21.07 5.74 -19.58
N GLY A 718 -20.40 5.54 -18.44
CA GLY A 718 -20.47 6.48 -17.32
C GLY A 718 -21.71 6.32 -16.43
N ILE A 719 -22.39 5.17 -16.47
CA ILE A 719 -23.53 4.92 -15.58
C ILE A 719 -23.02 4.81 -14.13
N LYS A 720 -23.60 5.58 -13.22
CA LYS A 720 -23.18 5.63 -11.80
C LYS A 720 -23.40 4.30 -11.10
N LEU A 721 -22.65 4.04 -10.04
CA LEU A 721 -22.80 2.81 -9.26
C LEU A 721 -24.23 2.68 -8.68
N TYR A 722 -24.80 3.77 -8.19
CA TYR A 722 -26.20 3.81 -7.74
C TYR A 722 -27.16 3.28 -8.80
N ASP A 723 -27.05 3.75 -10.04
CA ASP A 723 -27.94 3.33 -11.13
C ASP A 723 -27.67 1.88 -11.58
N ILE A 724 -26.42 1.41 -11.53
CA ILE A 724 -26.06 0.01 -11.79
C ILE A 724 -26.69 -0.93 -10.76
N PHE A 725 -26.72 -0.53 -9.49
CA PHE A 725 -27.26 -1.34 -8.39
C PHE A 725 -28.76 -1.17 -8.16
N ASN A 726 -29.40 -0.18 -8.78
CA ASN A 726 -30.84 0.07 -8.64
C ASN A 726 -31.70 -0.90 -9.48
N ASN A 727 -31.66 -2.19 -9.15
CA ASN A 727 -32.52 -3.23 -9.74
C ASN A 727 -32.68 -4.42 -8.78
N ASP A 728 -33.61 -5.33 -9.09
CA ASP A 728 -33.98 -6.43 -8.20
C ASP A 728 -32.87 -7.45 -7.95
N ARG A 729 -31.81 -7.48 -8.78
CA ARG A 729 -30.67 -8.38 -8.58
C ARG A 729 -29.93 -8.11 -7.27
N TYR A 730 -29.92 -6.84 -6.84
CA TYR A 730 -29.17 -6.34 -5.69
C TYR A 730 -30.04 -6.08 -4.45
N LYS A 731 -31.29 -6.58 -4.46
CA LYS A 731 -32.22 -6.54 -3.32
C LYS A 731 -32.23 -7.87 -2.55
N GLY A 732 -32.75 -7.83 -1.31
CA GLY A 732 -32.87 -8.98 -0.42
C GLY A 732 -31.54 -9.43 0.22
N ASP A 733 -31.58 -10.56 0.92
CA ASP A 733 -30.49 -11.02 1.81
C ASP A 733 -29.14 -11.24 1.10
N SER A 734 -29.16 -11.61 -0.18
CA SER A 734 -27.95 -11.79 -1.01
C SER A 734 -27.50 -10.52 -1.73
N GLY A 735 -28.28 -9.44 -1.65
CA GLY A 735 -28.06 -8.22 -2.43
C GLY A 735 -26.69 -7.59 -2.14
N ALA A 736 -26.34 -7.50 -0.86
CA ALA A 736 -25.09 -6.87 -0.45
C ALA A 736 -23.85 -7.66 -0.90
N GLU A 737 -23.89 -8.99 -0.96
CA GLU A 737 -22.76 -9.81 -1.44
C GLU A 737 -22.56 -9.63 -2.95
N LYS A 738 -23.66 -9.64 -3.71
CA LYS A 738 -23.65 -9.36 -5.16
C LYS A 738 -23.14 -7.97 -5.50
N ILE A 739 -23.38 -6.96 -4.64
CA ILE A 739 -22.81 -5.62 -4.81
C ILE A 739 -21.29 -5.70 -4.78
N ASP A 740 -20.68 -6.31 -3.75
CA ASP A 740 -19.23 -6.43 -3.65
C ASP A 740 -18.62 -7.25 -4.80
N GLU A 741 -19.25 -8.36 -5.18
CA GLU A 741 -18.83 -9.16 -6.35
C GLU A 741 -18.88 -8.34 -7.65
N THR A 742 -19.91 -7.51 -7.83
CA THR A 742 -20.02 -6.67 -9.02
C THR A 742 -18.99 -5.54 -8.99
N ILE A 743 -18.71 -4.93 -7.83
CA ILE A 743 -17.66 -3.92 -7.70
C ILE A 743 -16.29 -4.53 -8.05
N GLU A 744 -16.00 -5.73 -7.56
CA GLU A 744 -14.76 -6.44 -7.89
C GLU A 744 -14.67 -6.75 -9.39
N LEU A 745 -15.74 -7.25 -10.00
CA LEU A 745 -15.82 -7.46 -11.46
C LEU A 745 -15.55 -6.15 -12.23
N LEU A 746 -16.15 -5.05 -11.79
CA LEU A 746 -15.97 -3.73 -12.39
C LEU A 746 -14.50 -3.29 -12.29
N GLN A 747 -13.90 -3.37 -11.10
CA GLN A 747 -12.56 -2.83 -10.81
C GLN A 747 -11.41 -3.69 -11.34
N GLN A 748 -11.46 -5.01 -11.16
CA GLN A 748 -10.34 -5.90 -11.51
C GLN A 748 -10.46 -6.43 -12.94
N THR A 749 -11.68 -6.74 -13.39
CA THR A 749 -11.86 -7.32 -14.73
C THR A 749 -12.19 -6.26 -15.76
N ILE A 750 -13.25 -5.50 -15.57
CA ILE A 750 -13.77 -4.58 -16.60
C ILE A 750 -12.87 -3.35 -16.79
N SER A 751 -12.38 -2.73 -15.71
CA SER A 751 -11.50 -1.55 -15.82
C SER A 751 -10.02 -1.88 -16.00
N PHE A 752 -9.60 -3.13 -15.78
CA PHE A 752 -8.17 -3.50 -15.83
C PHE A 752 -7.87 -4.67 -16.78
N ASN A 753 -8.26 -5.90 -16.44
CA ASN A 753 -7.88 -7.07 -17.25
C ASN A 753 -8.45 -7.06 -18.68
N LEU A 754 -9.71 -6.66 -18.84
CA LEU A 754 -10.39 -6.65 -20.13
C LEU A 754 -9.76 -5.61 -21.08
N PRO A 755 -9.46 -4.37 -20.65
CA PRO A 755 -8.66 -3.45 -21.44
C PRO A 755 -7.28 -4.00 -21.82
N LEU A 756 -6.55 -4.63 -20.90
CA LEU A 756 -5.24 -5.26 -21.20
C LEU A 756 -5.34 -6.37 -22.23
N LEU A 757 -6.41 -7.17 -22.18
CA LEU A 757 -6.69 -8.22 -23.16
C LEU A 757 -7.00 -7.65 -24.55
N LEU A 758 -7.76 -6.56 -24.62
CA LEU A 758 -8.21 -5.96 -25.88
C LEU A 758 -7.18 -5.01 -26.49
N LYS A 759 -6.22 -4.51 -25.69
CA LYS A 759 -5.24 -3.51 -26.09
C LYS A 759 -4.51 -3.84 -27.40
N PRO A 760 -3.95 -5.04 -27.62
CA PRO A 760 -3.28 -5.36 -28.89
C PRO A 760 -4.18 -5.20 -30.11
N ILE A 761 -5.45 -5.62 -29.99
CA ILE A 761 -6.41 -5.54 -31.09
C ILE A 761 -6.70 -4.07 -31.45
N TYR A 762 -6.83 -3.21 -30.44
CA TYR A 762 -7.05 -1.78 -30.66
C TYR A 762 -5.82 -1.09 -31.21
N ASP A 763 -4.62 -1.39 -30.69
CA ASP A 763 -3.37 -0.86 -31.23
C ASP A 763 -3.19 -1.21 -32.72
N ILE A 764 -3.69 -2.38 -33.15
CA ILE A 764 -3.65 -2.85 -34.55
C ILE A 764 -4.77 -2.21 -35.41
N LYS A 765 -6.02 -2.21 -34.95
CA LYS A 765 -7.18 -1.87 -35.79
C LYS A 765 -7.64 -0.43 -35.67
N ASN A 766 -7.51 0.18 -34.49
CA ASN A 766 -8.02 1.53 -34.23
C ASN A 766 -7.34 2.14 -32.98
N PRO A 767 -6.07 2.57 -33.09
CA PRO A 767 -5.29 3.06 -31.95
C PRO A 767 -5.86 4.36 -31.35
N ASP A 768 -6.59 5.15 -32.14
CA ASP A 768 -7.20 6.42 -31.70
C ASP A 768 -8.56 6.24 -31.01
N SER A 769 -9.03 5.01 -30.86
CA SER A 769 -10.32 4.73 -30.22
C SER A 769 -10.31 5.09 -28.75
N CYS A 770 -11.30 5.87 -28.30
CA CYS A 770 -11.48 6.14 -26.87
C CYS A 770 -12.09 4.95 -26.11
N PHE A 771 -12.54 3.89 -26.79
CA PHE A 771 -13.29 2.79 -26.19
C PHE A 771 -12.58 2.16 -24.98
N LEU A 772 -11.28 1.86 -25.10
CA LEU A 772 -10.52 1.24 -24.01
C LEU A 772 -10.36 2.20 -22.82
N ALA A 773 -10.05 3.46 -23.09
CA ALA A 773 -9.96 4.48 -22.05
C ALA A 773 -11.31 4.67 -21.33
N CYS A 774 -12.42 4.64 -22.07
CA CYS A 774 -13.77 4.69 -21.48
C CYS A 774 -14.05 3.46 -20.60
N MET A 775 -13.61 2.26 -20.99
CA MET A 775 -13.73 1.06 -20.15
C MET A 775 -12.85 1.13 -18.90
N GLN A 776 -11.60 1.58 -19.04
CA GLN A 776 -10.66 1.72 -17.94
C GLN A 776 -11.16 2.72 -16.88
N LEU A 777 -11.58 3.90 -17.32
CA LEU A 777 -11.98 4.99 -16.42
C LEU A 777 -13.48 4.91 -16.05
N GLY A 778 -14.28 4.16 -16.80
CA GLY A 778 -15.72 4.09 -16.62
C GLY A 778 -16.44 5.38 -16.94
N ALA A 779 -15.97 6.13 -17.94
CA ALA A 779 -16.51 7.44 -18.30
C ALA A 779 -16.38 7.70 -19.81
N ILE A 780 -17.45 8.20 -20.41
CA ILE A 780 -17.50 8.51 -21.85
C ILE A 780 -16.99 9.93 -22.18
N ASN A 781 -17.28 10.90 -21.31
CA ASN A 781 -16.94 12.31 -21.54
C ASN A 781 -15.46 12.58 -21.28
N ASN A 782 -14.82 13.37 -22.16
CA ASN A 782 -13.40 13.72 -22.03
C ASN A 782 -13.09 14.46 -20.72
N ILE A 783 -13.94 15.40 -20.31
CA ILE A 783 -13.75 16.16 -19.05
C ILE A 783 -13.81 15.22 -17.84
N THR A 784 -14.77 14.28 -17.81
CA THR A 784 -14.85 13.29 -16.73
C THR A 784 -13.61 12.40 -16.70
N ARG A 785 -13.13 11.94 -17.85
CA ARG A 785 -11.89 11.15 -17.94
C ARG A 785 -10.67 11.95 -17.44
N ALA A 786 -10.54 13.21 -17.85
CA ALA A 786 -9.50 14.12 -17.36
C ALA A 786 -9.56 14.29 -15.83
N MET A 787 -10.74 14.50 -15.25
CA MET A 787 -10.92 14.56 -13.80
C MET A 787 -10.48 13.27 -13.08
N ILE A 788 -10.77 12.10 -13.65
CA ILE A 788 -10.33 10.82 -13.09
C ILE A 788 -8.82 10.68 -13.18
N GLU A 789 -8.22 11.07 -14.29
CA GLU A 789 -6.77 11.10 -14.48
C GLU A 789 -6.09 12.08 -13.52
N MET A 790 -6.73 13.19 -13.17
CA MET A 790 -6.27 14.11 -12.11
C MET A 790 -6.24 13.46 -10.71
N GLY A 791 -6.85 12.29 -10.52
CA GLY A 791 -6.98 11.62 -9.22
C GLY A 791 -8.31 11.88 -8.51
N ILE A 792 -9.29 12.51 -9.18
CA ILE A 792 -10.65 12.64 -8.63
C ILE A 792 -11.37 11.29 -8.78
N PRO A 793 -11.98 10.72 -7.72
CA PRO A 793 -12.72 9.47 -7.85
C PRO A 793 -13.83 9.54 -8.93
N ARG A 794 -14.08 8.42 -9.62
CA ARG A 794 -15.03 8.34 -10.75
C ARG A 794 -16.42 8.90 -10.41
N GLU A 795 -17.04 8.43 -9.32
CA GLU A 795 -18.39 8.88 -8.94
C GLU A 795 -18.43 10.39 -8.67
N THR A 796 -17.36 10.92 -8.07
CA THR A 796 -17.19 12.35 -7.84
C THR A 796 -17.02 13.12 -9.15
N SER A 797 -16.25 12.57 -10.09
CA SER A 797 -16.08 13.15 -11.43
C SER A 797 -17.38 13.19 -12.22
N LEU A 798 -18.20 12.13 -12.15
CA LEU A 798 -19.53 12.09 -12.77
C LEU A 798 -20.47 13.12 -12.13
N TYR A 799 -20.46 13.23 -10.80
CA TYR A 799 -21.23 14.24 -10.07
C TYR A 799 -20.83 15.68 -10.46
N LEU A 800 -19.53 15.98 -10.48
CA LEU A 800 -19.02 17.30 -10.86
C LEU A 800 -19.36 17.63 -12.31
N PHE A 801 -19.28 16.65 -13.22
CA PHE A 801 -19.65 16.87 -14.60
C PHE A 801 -21.11 17.30 -14.73
N GLU A 802 -22.03 16.61 -14.06
CA GLU A 802 -23.46 16.97 -14.08
C GLU A 802 -23.76 18.32 -13.43
N LYS A 803 -23.07 18.66 -12.33
CA LYS A 803 -23.36 19.87 -11.56
C LYS A 803 -22.68 21.13 -12.10
N ILE A 804 -21.48 21.00 -12.65
CA ILE A 804 -20.64 22.15 -13.04
C ILE A 804 -20.49 22.19 -14.56
N PHE A 805 -20.13 21.07 -15.19
CA PHE A 805 -19.66 21.07 -16.58
C PHE A 805 -20.75 20.79 -17.62
N LEU A 806 -21.96 20.37 -17.22
CA LEU A 806 -23.02 19.94 -18.12
C LEU A 806 -23.41 21.03 -19.13
N ASN A 807 -23.41 22.29 -18.69
CA ASN A 807 -23.88 23.44 -19.48
C ASN A 807 -22.81 24.06 -20.40
N PHE A 808 -21.55 23.64 -20.32
CA PHE A 808 -20.50 24.11 -21.23
C PHE A 808 -20.80 23.65 -22.67
N LYS A 809 -20.60 24.52 -23.67
CA LYS A 809 -20.92 24.21 -25.08
C LYS A 809 -19.91 23.22 -25.67
N GLY A 810 -20.30 22.51 -26.73
CA GLY A 810 -19.49 21.43 -27.33
C GLY A 810 -18.05 21.81 -27.69
N ASN A 811 -17.84 23.00 -28.29
CA ASN A 811 -16.50 23.50 -28.62
C ASN A 811 -15.71 23.94 -27.37
N GLU A 812 -16.38 24.48 -26.35
CA GLU A 812 -15.74 24.87 -25.08
C GLU A 812 -15.29 23.63 -24.29
N LYS A 813 -16.04 22.52 -24.37
CA LYS A 813 -15.71 21.26 -23.66
C LYS A 813 -14.50 20.52 -24.23
N SER A 814 -14.21 20.65 -25.52
CA SER A 814 -13.08 19.97 -26.17
C SER A 814 -11.73 20.65 -25.93
N GLU A 815 -11.73 21.90 -25.46
CA GLU A 815 -10.54 22.74 -25.28
C GLU A 815 -10.16 22.97 -23.81
N LEU A 816 -10.96 22.48 -22.85
CA LEU A 816 -10.65 22.63 -21.43
C LEU A 816 -9.39 21.83 -21.07
N SER A 817 -8.29 22.55 -20.84
CA SER A 817 -7.08 21.97 -20.27
C SER A 817 -7.32 21.51 -18.83
N GLU A 818 -6.47 20.61 -18.33
CA GLU A 818 -6.50 20.18 -16.93
C GLU A 818 -6.45 21.39 -15.97
N GLU A 819 -5.69 22.43 -16.33
CA GLU A 819 -5.55 23.67 -15.56
C GLU A 819 -6.89 24.41 -15.48
N ASN A 820 -7.61 24.55 -16.60
CA ASN A 820 -8.94 25.15 -16.60
C ASN A 820 -9.94 24.33 -15.76
N ILE A 821 -9.90 22.99 -15.84
CA ILE A 821 -10.77 22.12 -15.04
C ILE A 821 -10.50 22.34 -13.54
N ARG A 822 -9.22 22.39 -13.12
CA ARG A 822 -8.84 22.66 -11.73
C ARG A 822 -9.36 24.01 -11.23
N GLU A 823 -9.19 25.07 -12.01
CA GLU A 823 -9.65 26.42 -11.65
C GLU A 823 -11.18 26.48 -11.50
N ILE A 824 -11.91 25.89 -12.44
CA ILE A 824 -13.38 25.85 -12.39
C ILE A 824 -13.86 25.10 -11.14
N ILE A 825 -13.22 23.96 -10.81
CA ILE A 825 -13.54 23.21 -9.59
C ILE A 825 -13.26 24.05 -8.33
N LYS A 826 -12.12 24.76 -8.28
CA LYS A 826 -11.77 25.65 -7.16
C LYS A 826 -12.82 26.74 -6.95
N GLN A 827 -13.30 27.36 -8.01
CA GLN A 827 -14.32 28.42 -7.93
C GLN A 827 -15.66 27.93 -7.35
N HIS A 828 -15.97 26.64 -7.49
CA HIS A 828 -17.22 26.05 -7.00
C HIS A 828 -17.03 25.25 -5.69
N TYR A 829 -15.81 25.12 -5.17
CA TYR A 829 -15.45 24.18 -4.10
C TYR A 829 -16.33 24.37 -2.85
N ASP A 830 -16.48 25.61 -2.38
CA ASP A 830 -17.21 25.92 -1.15
C ASP A 830 -18.72 25.61 -1.21
N ASN A 831 -19.28 25.48 -2.42
CA ASN A 831 -20.69 25.14 -2.65
C ASN A 831 -20.94 23.63 -2.77
N LEU A 832 -19.90 22.80 -2.79
CA LEU A 832 -20.03 21.35 -2.94
C LEU A 832 -20.39 20.68 -1.60
N PRO A 833 -21.08 19.53 -1.59
CA PRO A 833 -21.29 18.77 -0.36
C PRO A 833 -19.96 18.39 0.32
N TYR A 834 -19.95 18.32 1.65
CA TYR A 834 -18.74 18.05 2.44
C TYR A 834 -17.96 16.82 1.94
N TRP A 835 -18.61 15.68 1.72
CA TRP A 835 -17.92 14.46 1.25
C TRP A 835 -17.39 14.56 -0.18
N ILE A 836 -17.91 15.46 -1.00
CA ILE A 836 -17.34 15.80 -2.30
C ILE A 836 -16.11 16.70 -2.10
N GLN A 837 -16.19 17.71 -1.23
CA GLN A 837 -15.06 18.59 -0.88
C GLN A 837 -13.86 17.80 -0.35
N VAL A 838 -14.10 16.84 0.55
CA VAL A 838 -13.07 15.96 1.12
C VAL A 838 -12.27 15.24 0.03
N GLN A 839 -12.95 14.81 -1.03
CA GLN A 839 -12.32 14.12 -2.16
C GLN A 839 -11.56 15.07 -3.11
N LEU A 840 -11.67 16.37 -2.91
CA LEU A 840 -11.05 17.43 -3.71
C LEU A 840 -10.02 18.24 -2.91
N ASN A 841 -9.70 17.84 -1.68
CA ASN A 841 -8.76 18.55 -0.80
C ASN A 841 -7.39 18.81 -1.45
N PHE A 842 -6.93 17.89 -2.31
CA PHE A 842 -5.68 18.03 -3.06
C PHE A 842 -5.70 19.08 -4.18
N ILE A 843 -6.90 19.52 -4.59
CA ILE A 843 -7.09 20.54 -5.63
C ILE A 843 -7.07 21.94 -5.01
N LYS A 844 -7.51 22.09 -3.76
CA LYS A 844 -7.38 23.32 -2.97
C LYS A 844 -5.90 23.68 -2.84
#